data_AF-A0A0F9PU44-F1
#
_entry.id   AF-A0A0F9PU44-F1
#
_cell.length_a   1.000
_cell.length_b   1.000
_cell.length_c   1.000
_cell.angle_alpha   90.00
_cell.angle_beta   90.00
_cell.angle_gamma   90.00
#
_symmetry.space_group_name_H-M   'P 1'
#
loop_
_entity.id
_entity.type
_entity.pdbx_description
1 polymer ?
#
loop_
_entity_poly.entity_id
_entity_poly.type
_entity_poly.pdbx_seq_one_letter_code
_entity_poly.pdbx_strand_id
1 'polypeptide(L)'
;MVRAQGVIPLKIWKDWSAGVGYLKDDGVTPGMYYSSGLLGMESELRPAPFKNTATIGIDEAHHYQYFFEETLNNQTPIHDADSSGKADNSGSLTVSHTVGVQTNRVLLVWVFSDNPLITTFTLKYNGVTMTAFASQKDAGLTVTGSLYFLVDPATGANDIVLTIAPSQNITLEAASFYRASQSTPLRAKFDETGTGTSIAKTGIDSSTSEIMVMGSGTATNTTDTKVAGETLIATVINDGNDVRSTASFLAGLQNGTMTHTLGTSAAWAAVGGSLVGASGANRPGYLYGMRGAAAGTTPCFLDKLDLFNSTFATLEAGSHELTNLLKCGQPTRYQAFWWMPTGASKDPRKLTVAEGDTTDDTLAAETSGNGDDHLGNLNGQMIGGKSGSGFHILKVDGTPTTDANWGSFFPVGDKEERVAAISGLAGLSWCMTSEGLFTFNSRGKSRLAFEDFRSWKNPFDNIPMPAWKGGLFLSHPTGLQFLTPGDLPVHVGVGSKSKGLPAAGVTEFTRGRYMGTHATGEFVWAIYQPDISSTVVQIQCGYTQTGNPTDLIWQVVATSTLNDAQHLLGCFVSTTSQPLSSSYSTPVVWFGDGTDLSYVVLDQRAGPFRARADTHKVITSAEVVMSELIFPEPVDLAELVVYTQDMLSDDTDEWQMSFIVNATGNDENFAPIVQNGRNVIPLTNKLVHRLTLRVQWIATSTADRVPPTISQIELYGKPTESVVS
;
A
#
# COMPACT_ATOMS: atom_id res chain seq x y z
N MET A 1 -32.05 -32.03 -18.76
CA MET A 1 -32.71 -33.17 -18.07
C MET A 1 -34.01 -32.71 -17.46
N VAL A 2 -35.06 -33.52 -17.57
CA VAL A 2 -36.33 -33.37 -16.82
C VAL A 2 -36.04 -33.77 -15.37
N ARG A 3 -36.51 -33.00 -14.38
CA ARG A 3 -36.34 -33.30 -12.95
C ARG A 3 -36.85 -34.71 -12.62
N ALA A 4 -36.20 -35.41 -11.70
CA ALA A 4 -36.73 -36.63 -11.11
C ALA A 4 -38.17 -36.43 -10.57
N GLN A 5 -39.06 -37.37 -10.82
CA GLN A 5 -40.44 -37.29 -10.35
C GLN A 5 -40.51 -37.46 -8.82
N GLY A 6 -41.29 -36.61 -8.14
CA GLY A 6 -41.57 -36.73 -6.71
C GLY A 6 -40.48 -36.21 -5.76
N VAL A 7 -39.46 -35.51 -6.26
CA VAL A 7 -38.42 -34.89 -5.44
C VAL A 7 -38.81 -33.47 -5.01
N ILE A 8 -38.41 -33.10 -3.78
CA ILE A 8 -38.63 -31.77 -3.20
C ILE A 8 -37.28 -31.08 -2.94
N PRO A 9 -37.23 -29.73 -2.98
CA PRO A 9 -36.03 -29.00 -2.58
C PRO A 9 -35.80 -29.18 -1.07
N LEU A 10 -34.60 -29.64 -0.71
CA LEU A 10 -34.16 -29.80 0.68
C LEU A 10 -33.40 -28.58 1.17
N LYS A 11 -32.53 -28.01 0.33
CA LYS A 11 -31.76 -26.80 0.64
C LYS A 11 -31.44 -26.03 -0.64
N ILE A 12 -31.43 -24.70 -0.55
CA ILE A 12 -30.95 -23.81 -1.59
C ILE A 12 -29.87 -22.92 -0.98
N TRP A 13 -28.65 -22.99 -1.53
CA TRP A 13 -27.58 -22.05 -1.24
C TRP A 13 -27.54 -21.04 -2.37
N LYS A 14 -28.00 -19.82 -2.09
CA LYS A 14 -27.97 -18.68 -3.02
C LYS A 14 -27.41 -17.42 -2.36
N ASP A 15 -26.99 -17.54 -1.12
CA ASP A 15 -26.48 -16.44 -0.31
C ASP A 15 -25.42 -17.05 0.62
N TRP A 16 -24.25 -16.43 0.61
CA TRP A 16 -23.08 -16.79 1.43
C TRP A 16 -22.54 -15.56 2.18
N SER A 17 -23.34 -14.49 2.23
CA SER A 17 -22.93 -13.18 2.75
C SER A 17 -22.66 -13.15 4.25
N ALA A 18 -23.06 -14.18 5.00
CA ALA A 18 -22.73 -14.31 6.42
C ALA A 18 -21.29 -14.81 6.65
N GLY A 19 -20.58 -15.27 5.62
CA GLY A 19 -19.17 -15.65 5.72
C GLY A 19 -18.93 -16.98 6.43
N VAL A 20 -17.81 -17.11 7.13
CA VAL A 20 -17.36 -18.37 7.77
C VAL A 20 -17.64 -18.42 9.28
N GLY A 21 -17.53 -19.63 9.86
CA GLY A 21 -17.67 -19.86 11.30
C GLY A 21 -18.98 -20.53 11.72
N TYR A 22 -19.86 -20.87 10.78
CA TYR A 22 -21.16 -21.49 11.04
C TYR A 22 -21.06 -23.01 10.90
N LEU A 23 -21.00 -23.71 12.03
CA LEU A 23 -20.85 -25.18 12.05
C LEU A 23 -22.08 -25.93 11.53
N LYS A 24 -23.26 -25.43 11.87
CA LYS A 24 -24.55 -26.07 11.57
C LYS A 24 -25.45 -25.10 10.86
N ASP A 25 -26.18 -25.60 9.89
CA ASP A 25 -27.23 -24.83 9.23
C ASP A 25 -28.43 -24.69 10.17
N ASP A 26 -28.80 -23.46 10.49
CA ASP A 26 -29.97 -23.14 11.30
C ASP A 26 -31.22 -22.82 10.45
N GLY A 27 -31.11 -22.98 9.13
CA GLY A 27 -32.15 -22.66 8.16
C GLY A 27 -32.32 -21.18 7.84
N VAL A 28 -31.65 -20.27 8.55
CA VAL A 28 -31.84 -18.81 8.42
C VAL A 28 -30.55 -18.10 8.04
N THR A 29 -29.43 -18.48 8.63
CA THR A 29 -28.14 -17.82 8.46
C THR A 29 -27.45 -18.35 7.19
N PRO A 30 -27.15 -17.50 6.20
CA PRO A 30 -26.50 -17.89 4.95
C PRO A 30 -24.98 -18.05 5.13
N GLY A 31 -24.59 -18.88 6.09
CA GLY A 31 -23.21 -19.05 6.55
C GLY A 31 -22.53 -20.31 6.03
N MET A 32 -21.22 -20.23 5.94
CA MET A 32 -20.32 -21.33 5.64
C MET A 32 -19.61 -21.77 6.92
N TYR A 33 -19.19 -23.02 6.97
CA TYR A 33 -18.35 -23.46 8.07
C TYR A 33 -16.94 -22.93 7.89
N TYR A 34 -16.33 -23.27 6.75
CA TYR A 34 -14.95 -22.99 6.41
C TYR A 34 -14.86 -22.49 4.98
N SER A 35 -13.92 -21.59 4.73
CA SER A 35 -13.49 -21.23 3.38
C SER A 35 -11.98 -21.02 3.40
N SER A 36 -11.35 -21.22 2.25
CA SER A 36 -9.98 -20.82 1.94
C SER A 36 -9.94 -20.39 0.49
N GLY A 37 -9.96 -19.08 0.26
CA GLY A 37 -9.90 -18.51 -1.08
C GLY A 37 -11.23 -18.45 -1.81
N LEU A 38 -12.36 -18.86 -1.21
CA LEU A 38 -13.68 -18.58 -1.78
C LEU A 38 -14.38 -17.49 -0.98
N LEU A 39 -14.83 -16.45 -1.68
CA LEU A 39 -15.56 -15.32 -1.10
C LEU A 39 -17.06 -15.56 -1.29
N GLY A 40 -17.81 -15.50 -0.18
CA GLY A 40 -19.25 -15.62 -0.18
C GLY A 40 -19.95 -14.26 -0.17
N MET A 41 -20.87 -14.03 -1.12
CA MET A 41 -21.75 -12.87 -1.20
C MET A 41 -23.18 -13.33 -1.48
N GLU A 42 -24.13 -12.39 -1.56
CA GLU A 42 -25.48 -12.72 -2.03
C GLU A 42 -25.43 -13.07 -3.52
N SER A 43 -25.96 -14.24 -3.88
CA SER A 43 -26.00 -14.79 -5.25
C SER A 43 -24.65 -14.98 -5.94
N GLU A 44 -23.56 -15.03 -5.17
CA GLU A 44 -22.22 -15.18 -5.73
C GLU A 44 -21.27 -15.86 -4.72
N LEU A 45 -20.78 -17.04 -5.09
CA LEU A 45 -19.62 -17.68 -4.49
C LEU A 45 -18.51 -17.71 -5.55
N ARG A 46 -17.36 -17.08 -5.26
CA ARG A 46 -16.29 -16.92 -6.26
C ARG A 46 -14.89 -17.05 -5.67
N PRO A 47 -13.88 -17.34 -6.50
CA PRO A 47 -12.47 -17.26 -6.12
C PRO A 47 -12.09 -15.86 -5.62
N ALA A 48 -11.27 -15.82 -4.58
CA ALA A 48 -10.69 -14.61 -4.03
C ALA A 48 -9.61 -14.05 -4.96
N PRO A 49 -9.26 -12.76 -4.82
CA PRO A 49 -8.12 -12.19 -5.53
C PRO A 49 -6.82 -12.93 -5.21
N PHE A 50 -5.94 -13.01 -6.20
CA PHE A 50 -4.69 -13.76 -6.11
C PHE A 50 -3.75 -13.25 -5.01
N LYS A 51 -3.22 -14.18 -4.20
CA LYS A 51 -2.09 -13.93 -3.30
C LYS A 51 -0.80 -13.88 -4.10
N ASN A 52 -0.20 -12.71 -4.18
CA ASN A 52 1.11 -12.51 -4.79
C ASN A 52 2.20 -12.60 -3.73
N THR A 53 3.42 -12.89 -4.16
CA THR A 53 4.61 -12.96 -3.30
C THR A 53 5.59 -11.89 -3.72
N ALA A 54 6.07 -11.12 -2.75
CA ALA A 54 7.21 -10.22 -2.86
C ALA A 54 8.42 -10.95 -2.28
N THR A 55 9.32 -11.40 -3.15
CA THR A 55 10.49 -12.18 -2.72
C THR A 55 11.47 -11.30 -1.98
N ILE A 56 11.70 -11.61 -0.71
CA ILE A 56 12.65 -10.91 0.16
C ILE A 56 13.80 -11.86 0.52
N GLY A 57 13.50 -13.13 0.81
CA GLY A 57 14.49 -14.11 1.22
C GLY A 57 15.10 -13.82 2.59
N ILE A 58 14.28 -13.51 3.60
CA ILE A 58 14.76 -13.35 4.97
C ILE A 58 15.11 -14.71 5.58
N ASP A 59 15.99 -14.73 6.57
CA ASP A 59 16.24 -15.98 7.31
C ASP A 59 15.01 -16.40 8.12
N GLU A 60 14.92 -17.70 8.43
CA GLU A 60 13.80 -18.28 9.19
C GLU A 60 13.70 -17.75 10.63
N ALA A 61 14.75 -17.11 11.15
CA ALA A 61 14.76 -16.58 12.50
C ALA A 61 14.08 -15.21 12.61
N HIS A 62 13.90 -14.47 11.50
CA HIS A 62 13.25 -13.17 11.47
C HIS A 62 11.81 -13.24 10.96
N HIS A 63 10.97 -12.37 11.53
CA HIS A 63 9.56 -12.25 11.17
C HIS A 63 9.15 -10.79 11.10
N TYR A 64 8.34 -10.44 10.10
CA TYR A 64 7.72 -9.12 10.04
C TYR A 64 6.66 -8.98 11.10
N GLN A 65 6.75 -7.92 11.91
CA GLN A 65 5.86 -7.67 13.05
C GLN A 65 5.12 -6.34 12.91
N TYR A 66 5.78 -5.32 12.38
CA TYR A 66 5.18 -4.02 12.12
C TYR A 66 5.37 -3.61 10.67
N PHE A 67 4.39 -2.88 10.17
CA PHE A 67 4.44 -2.26 8.86
C PHE A 67 3.92 -0.84 8.97
N PHE A 68 4.40 0.02 8.09
CA PHE A 68 3.84 1.35 7.90
C PHE A 68 4.20 1.88 6.52
N GLU A 69 3.39 2.82 6.03
CA GLU A 69 3.71 3.58 4.83
C GLU A 69 4.29 4.93 5.20
N GLU A 70 5.28 5.37 4.42
CA GLU A 70 5.74 6.75 4.47
C GLU A 70 5.82 7.31 3.05
N THR A 71 5.21 8.47 2.87
CA THR A 71 5.25 9.18 1.60
C THR A 71 6.66 9.70 1.36
N LEU A 72 7.11 9.68 0.10
CA LEU A 72 8.30 10.42 -0.28
C LEU A 72 8.14 11.86 0.21
N ASN A 73 9.10 12.34 1.00
CA ASN A 73 9.07 13.72 1.46
C ASN A 73 8.94 14.61 0.22
N ASN A 74 7.96 15.53 0.22
CA ASN A 74 7.76 16.42 -0.91
C ASN A 74 9.05 17.22 -1.12
N GLN A 75 9.81 16.85 -2.15
CA GLN A 75 11.08 17.47 -2.41
C GLN A 75 10.89 18.42 -3.58
N THR A 76 10.54 19.67 -3.28
CA THR A 76 10.61 20.72 -4.31
C THR A 76 12.04 20.76 -4.85
N PRO A 77 12.24 20.73 -6.18
CA PRO A 77 13.56 20.91 -6.76
C PRO A 77 14.20 22.18 -6.20
N ILE A 78 15.51 22.16 -6.00
CA ILE A 78 16.26 23.33 -5.53
C ILE A 78 17.27 23.71 -6.60
N HIS A 79 17.33 25.00 -6.90
CA HIS A 79 18.30 25.59 -7.81
C HIS A 79 19.74 25.41 -7.30
N ASP A 80 20.65 25.06 -8.20
CA ASP A 80 22.05 24.79 -7.92
C ASP A 80 22.96 25.87 -8.52
N ALA A 81 23.03 25.94 -9.86
CA ALA A 81 23.89 26.88 -10.56
C ALA A 81 23.29 27.35 -11.89
N ASP A 82 23.70 28.54 -12.33
CA ASP A 82 23.37 29.13 -13.63
C ASP A 82 24.61 29.26 -14.51
N SER A 83 24.42 29.17 -15.83
CA SER A 83 25.40 29.61 -16.81
C SER A 83 24.70 30.14 -18.05
N SER A 84 25.39 30.97 -18.83
CA SER A 84 24.86 31.47 -20.09
C SER A 84 25.95 31.71 -21.10
N GLY A 85 25.61 31.66 -22.39
CA GLY A 85 26.52 31.96 -23.47
C GLY A 85 25.81 32.43 -24.72
N LYS A 86 26.61 32.91 -25.67
CA LYS A 86 26.14 33.46 -26.95
C LYS A 86 27.15 33.21 -28.04
N ALA A 87 26.68 33.17 -29.28
CA ALA A 87 27.53 33.16 -30.46
C ALA A 87 26.84 33.86 -31.62
N ASP A 88 27.63 34.53 -32.47
CA ASP A 88 27.15 35.18 -33.68
C ASP A 88 27.52 34.37 -34.91
N ASN A 89 26.54 34.12 -35.77
CA ASN A 89 26.68 33.36 -37.01
C ASN A 89 27.62 32.14 -36.87
N SER A 90 27.40 31.32 -35.83
CA SER A 90 28.28 30.21 -35.47
C SER A 90 27.58 28.85 -35.65
N GLY A 91 28.36 27.85 -36.03
CA GLY A 91 27.93 26.44 -36.06
C GLY A 91 28.08 25.73 -34.71
N SER A 92 28.66 26.39 -33.70
CA SER A 92 28.82 25.83 -32.36
C SER A 92 28.90 26.89 -31.27
N LEU A 93 28.45 26.54 -30.06
CA LEU A 93 28.59 27.32 -28.83
C LEU A 93 28.99 26.37 -27.70
N THR A 94 30.05 26.72 -26.97
CA THR A 94 30.50 25.98 -25.79
C THR A 94 30.39 26.88 -24.55
N VAL A 95 29.72 26.38 -23.50
CA VAL A 95 29.51 27.10 -22.24
C VAL A 95 29.92 26.19 -21.09
N SER A 96 30.82 26.66 -20.23
CA SER A 96 31.17 25.91 -19.01
C SER A 96 30.04 26.02 -17.99
N HIS A 97 29.61 24.88 -17.43
CA HIS A 97 28.58 24.81 -16.41
C HIS A 97 29.02 23.86 -15.28
N THR A 98 28.91 24.35 -14.04
CA THR A 98 29.28 23.58 -12.85
C THR A 98 28.03 23.00 -12.21
N VAL A 99 27.97 21.67 -12.09
CA VAL A 99 26.92 20.98 -11.33
C VAL A 99 27.47 20.60 -9.95
N GLY A 100 26.77 20.99 -8.89
CA GLY A 100 27.10 20.71 -7.51
C GLY A 100 27.02 19.21 -7.16
N VAL A 101 27.72 18.83 -6.09
CA VAL A 101 27.69 17.45 -5.56
C VAL A 101 26.43 17.27 -4.72
N GLN A 102 25.32 16.93 -5.39
CA GLN A 102 23.99 16.70 -4.79
C GLN A 102 23.38 15.41 -5.35
N THR A 103 22.34 14.86 -4.74
CA THR A 103 21.56 13.74 -5.30
C THR A 103 20.39 14.24 -6.16
N ASN A 104 19.88 13.38 -7.06
CA ASN A 104 18.69 13.66 -7.87
C ASN A 104 18.79 14.96 -8.68
N ARG A 105 19.83 15.04 -9.52
CA ARG A 105 20.20 16.25 -10.27
C ARG A 105 19.50 16.29 -11.64
N VAL A 106 19.16 17.49 -12.11
CA VAL A 106 18.68 17.74 -13.47
C VAL A 106 19.32 19.02 -13.99
N LEU A 107 19.86 18.98 -15.21
CA LEU A 107 20.34 20.15 -15.94
C LEU A 107 19.31 20.55 -16.98
N LEU A 108 18.86 21.80 -16.96
CA LEU A 108 17.99 22.41 -17.96
C LEU A 108 18.78 23.38 -18.83
N VAL A 109 18.53 23.36 -20.15
CA VAL A 109 19.18 24.28 -21.09
C VAL A 109 18.15 24.83 -22.06
N TRP A 110 18.01 26.16 -22.06
CA TRP A 110 17.26 26.92 -23.05
C TRP A 110 18.21 27.37 -24.16
N VAL A 111 17.76 27.26 -25.40
CA VAL A 111 18.49 27.76 -26.56
C VAL A 111 17.54 28.55 -27.44
N PHE A 112 17.95 29.76 -27.81
CA PHE A 112 17.23 30.60 -28.75
C PHE A 112 18.11 30.99 -29.93
N SER A 113 17.51 31.13 -31.11
CA SER A 113 18.20 31.51 -32.35
C SER A 113 17.31 32.32 -33.27
N ASP A 114 17.90 33.15 -34.13
CA ASP A 114 17.23 34.10 -35.04
C ASP A 114 16.82 33.52 -36.41
N ASN A 115 16.96 32.20 -36.62
CA ASN A 115 16.60 31.56 -37.88
C ASN A 115 16.14 30.10 -37.68
N PRO A 116 14.96 29.72 -38.20
CA PRO A 116 14.35 28.42 -37.95
C PRO A 116 14.72 27.32 -38.96
N LEU A 117 15.55 27.59 -39.97
CA LEU A 117 15.97 26.59 -40.97
C LEU A 117 17.07 25.64 -40.46
N ILE A 118 17.06 25.37 -39.16
CA ILE A 118 18.00 24.46 -38.51
C ILE A 118 17.71 23.03 -38.96
N THR A 119 18.69 22.41 -39.60
CA THR A 119 18.61 21.01 -40.07
C THR A 119 19.36 20.05 -39.14
N THR A 120 20.36 20.55 -38.42
CA THR A 120 21.10 19.80 -37.40
C THR A 120 21.14 20.62 -36.11
N PHE A 121 20.74 20.01 -35.00
CA PHE A 121 20.83 20.61 -33.67
C PHE A 121 21.19 19.52 -32.67
N THR A 122 22.37 19.61 -32.07
CA THR A 122 22.85 18.64 -31.07
C THR A 122 23.34 19.39 -29.84
N LEU A 123 22.84 19.00 -28.68
CA LEU A 123 23.23 19.57 -27.40
C LEU A 123 23.78 18.48 -26.49
N LYS A 124 24.98 18.69 -25.96
CA LYS A 124 25.66 17.75 -25.07
C LYS A 124 26.14 18.43 -23.80
N TYR A 125 26.13 17.71 -22.69
CA TYR A 125 26.84 18.09 -21.46
C TYR A 125 27.86 17.01 -21.12
N ASN A 126 29.13 17.38 -20.99
CA ASN A 126 30.23 16.43 -20.76
C ASN A 126 30.23 15.24 -21.77
N GLY A 127 29.92 15.54 -23.04
CA GLY A 127 29.82 14.53 -24.10
C GLY A 127 28.53 13.70 -24.14
N VAL A 128 27.67 13.77 -23.11
CA VAL A 128 26.37 13.09 -23.06
C VAL A 128 25.30 13.92 -23.76
N THR A 129 24.56 13.32 -24.70
CA THR A 129 23.46 14.00 -25.42
C THR A 129 22.30 14.30 -24.48
N MET A 130 21.79 15.54 -24.55
CA MET A 130 20.62 15.97 -23.78
C MET A 130 19.31 15.65 -24.53
N THR A 131 18.22 15.50 -23.79
CA THR A 131 16.89 15.19 -24.32
C THR A 131 16.08 16.46 -24.55
N ALA A 132 15.44 16.61 -25.71
CA ALA A 132 14.56 17.74 -26.00
C ALA A 132 13.21 17.59 -25.26
N PHE A 133 12.73 18.66 -24.65
CA PHE A 133 11.43 18.71 -23.97
C PHE A 133 10.41 19.57 -24.74
N ALA A 134 10.79 20.79 -25.09
CA ALA A 134 9.94 21.72 -25.84
C ALA A 134 10.74 22.41 -26.95
N SER A 135 10.10 22.71 -28.07
CA SER A 135 10.70 23.44 -29.17
C SER A 135 9.61 24.16 -29.95
N GLN A 136 9.86 25.43 -30.27
CA GLN A 136 8.89 26.27 -30.95
C GLN A 136 9.55 27.27 -31.88
N LYS A 137 8.85 27.61 -32.97
CA LYS A 137 9.25 28.57 -33.98
C LYS A 137 8.13 29.58 -34.16
N ASP A 138 8.43 30.87 -34.15
CA ASP A 138 7.42 31.89 -34.43
C ASP A 138 6.89 31.76 -35.87
N ALA A 139 5.65 32.23 -36.09
CA ALA A 139 5.01 32.15 -37.39
C ALA A 139 5.75 32.95 -38.48
N GLY A 140 6.48 34.00 -38.10
CA GLY A 140 7.31 34.81 -38.99
C GLY A 140 8.66 34.18 -39.33
N LEU A 141 9.00 33.04 -38.71
CA LEU A 141 10.28 32.36 -38.87
C LEU A 141 11.49 33.26 -38.54
N THR A 142 11.34 34.10 -37.52
CA THR A 142 12.33 35.03 -37.01
C THR A 142 13.02 34.55 -35.73
N VAL A 143 12.37 33.71 -34.91
CA VAL A 143 12.95 33.20 -33.67
C VAL A 143 12.53 31.75 -33.40
N THR A 144 13.50 30.94 -32.99
CA THR A 144 13.28 29.57 -32.51
C THR A 144 13.71 29.48 -31.05
N GLY A 145 12.92 28.81 -30.22
CA GLY A 145 13.25 28.50 -28.83
C GLY A 145 13.15 27.00 -28.57
N SER A 146 14.10 26.44 -27.84
CA SER A 146 14.07 25.03 -27.42
C SER A 146 14.53 24.86 -25.97
N LEU A 147 13.91 23.92 -25.25
CA LEU A 147 14.29 23.52 -23.90
C LEU A 147 14.73 22.05 -23.91
N TYR A 148 15.93 21.80 -23.41
CA TYR A 148 16.55 20.49 -23.24
C TYR A 148 16.77 20.18 -21.76
N PHE A 149 16.85 18.89 -21.43
CA PHE A 149 17.20 18.43 -20.10
C PHE A 149 18.15 17.23 -20.11
N LEU A 150 18.87 17.06 -19.00
CA LEU A 150 19.67 15.86 -18.70
C LEU A 150 19.42 15.46 -17.24
N VAL A 151 19.04 14.21 -17.02
CA VAL A 151 18.93 13.60 -15.68
C VAL A 151 20.30 13.12 -15.22
N ASP A 152 20.54 13.16 -13.91
CA ASP A 152 21.79 12.81 -13.26
C ASP A 152 23.06 13.34 -13.96
N PRO A 153 23.14 14.65 -14.30
CA PRO A 153 24.34 15.21 -14.94
C PRO A 153 25.58 14.99 -14.07
N ALA A 154 26.73 14.73 -14.71
CA ALA A 154 28.01 14.58 -14.02
C ALA A 154 28.33 15.83 -13.19
N THR A 155 28.80 15.65 -11.95
CA THR A 155 29.16 16.76 -11.05
C THR A 155 30.48 17.42 -11.45
N GLY A 156 30.70 18.66 -11.01
CA GLY A 156 31.89 19.45 -11.31
C GLY A 156 31.70 20.37 -12.53
N ALA A 157 32.78 21.06 -12.92
CA ALA A 157 32.78 21.94 -14.08
C ALA A 157 32.96 21.12 -15.37
N ASN A 158 31.94 21.11 -16.22
CA ASN A 158 31.99 20.48 -17.53
C ASN A 158 31.37 21.40 -18.59
N ASP A 159 31.55 21.06 -19.86
CA ASP A 159 31.07 21.88 -20.96
C ASP A 159 29.68 21.45 -21.46
N ILE A 160 28.82 22.44 -21.64
CA ILE A 160 27.64 22.38 -22.51
C ILE A 160 28.11 22.73 -23.92
N VAL A 161 27.98 21.78 -24.85
CA VAL A 161 28.37 21.94 -26.25
C VAL A 161 27.14 21.86 -27.13
N LEU A 162 26.80 22.99 -27.73
CA LEU A 162 25.80 23.10 -28.79
C LEU A 162 26.50 23.03 -30.15
N THR A 163 25.95 22.23 -31.06
CA THR A 163 26.31 22.20 -32.48
C THR A 163 25.06 22.41 -33.32
N ILE A 164 25.12 23.35 -34.25
CA ILE A 164 24.00 23.76 -35.10
C ILE A 164 24.44 23.80 -36.57
N ALA A 165 23.54 23.44 -37.49
CA ALA A 165 23.76 23.67 -38.92
C ALA A 165 22.44 24.08 -39.62
N PRO A 166 22.46 25.12 -40.48
CA PRO A 166 23.60 26.03 -40.77
C PRO A 166 23.94 26.94 -39.57
N SER A 167 25.06 27.68 -39.64
CA SER A 167 25.47 28.65 -38.62
C SER A 167 24.39 29.73 -38.37
N GLN A 168 24.18 30.13 -37.11
CA GLN A 168 23.16 31.12 -36.71
C GLN A 168 23.64 32.03 -35.57
N ASN A 169 22.87 33.08 -35.28
CA ASN A 169 23.01 33.78 -34.01
C ASN A 169 22.27 32.99 -32.92
N ILE A 170 22.93 32.81 -31.78
CA ILE A 170 22.48 31.90 -30.73
C ILE A 170 22.66 32.54 -29.37
N THR A 171 21.68 32.33 -28.51
CA THR A 171 21.79 32.52 -27.07
C THR A 171 21.45 31.21 -26.35
N LEU A 172 22.13 30.99 -25.22
CA LEU A 172 21.97 29.81 -24.40
C LEU A 172 21.92 30.22 -22.93
N GLU A 173 20.93 29.70 -22.22
CA GLU A 173 20.82 29.77 -20.76
C GLU A 173 20.76 28.35 -20.22
N ALA A 174 21.42 28.11 -19.10
CA ALA A 174 21.37 26.82 -18.43
C ALA A 174 21.24 26.99 -16.93
N ALA A 175 20.46 26.12 -16.31
CA ALA A 175 20.32 26.03 -14.86
C ALA A 175 20.32 24.57 -14.43
N SER A 176 21.09 24.24 -13.41
CA SER A 176 21.05 22.94 -12.74
C SER A 176 20.17 23.02 -11.49
N PHE A 177 19.52 21.89 -11.19
CA PHE A 177 18.68 21.70 -10.02
C PHE A 177 19.02 20.37 -9.37
N TYR A 178 18.77 20.24 -8.08
CA TYR A 178 18.83 18.99 -7.34
C TYR A 178 17.49 18.72 -6.64
N ARG A 179 17.29 17.49 -6.14
CA ARG A 179 15.97 17.01 -5.67
C ARG A 179 14.88 16.98 -6.76
N ALA A 180 15.26 16.75 -8.01
CA ALA A 180 14.32 16.60 -9.12
C ALA A 180 14.11 15.11 -9.46
N SER A 181 12.92 14.77 -9.99
CA SER A 181 12.62 13.39 -10.40
C SER A 181 13.59 12.91 -11.47
N GLN A 182 14.16 11.71 -11.28
CA GLN A 182 15.07 11.11 -12.27
C GLN A 182 14.34 10.31 -13.36
N SER A 183 13.09 9.92 -13.09
CA SER A 183 12.25 9.17 -14.02
C SER A 183 11.30 10.07 -14.83
N THR A 184 10.84 11.19 -14.26
CA THR A 184 9.95 12.14 -14.94
C THR A 184 10.29 13.58 -14.51
N PRO A 185 11.46 14.11 -14.92
CA PRO A 185 11.96 15.40 -14.44
C PRO A 185 11.07 16.59 -14.85
N LEU A 186 10.38 16.51 -15.98
CA LEU A 186 9.58 17.62 -16.53
C LEU A 186 8.17 17.16 -16.93
N ARG A 187 7.16 18.00 -16.64
CA ARG A 187 5.77 17.86 -17.13
C ARG A 187 5.17 19.22 -17.49
N ALA A 188 3.88 19.27 -17.82
CA ALA A 188 3.16 20.50 -18.16
C ALA A 188 3.84 21.33 -19.26
N LYS A 189 4.32 20.64 -20.29
CA LYS A 189 5.01 21.21 -21.45
C LYS A 189 4.19 22.37 -22.07
N PHE A 190 4.88 23.46 -22.43
CA PHE A 190 4.34 24.46 -23.34
C PHE A 190 5.40 25.03 -24.30
N ASP A 191 4.92 25.44 -25.46
CA ASP A 191 5.65 25.98 -26.60
C ASP A 191 4.78 27.07 -27.27
N GLU A 192 4.96 28.32 -26.84
CA GLU A 192 4.13 29.47 -27.23
C GLU A 192 4.87 30.42 -28.17
N THR A 193 4.14 31.10 -29.05
CA THR A 193 4.67 32.17 -29.91
C THR A 193 3.67 33.30 -30.05
N GLY A 194 4.17 34.50 -30.35
CA GLY A 194 3.29 35.60 -30.70
C GLY A 194 4.06 36.86 -31.08
N THR A 195 3.30 37.94 -31.21
CA THR A 195 3.82 39.28 -31.45
C THR A 195 3.18 40.23 -30.43
N GLY A 196 3.98 41.02 -29.74
CA GLY A 196 3.48 41.96 -28.74
C GLY A 196 4.52 42.25 -27.66
N THR A 197 4.08 42.89 -26.59
CA THR A 197 4.92 43.17 -25.41
C THR A 197 4.71 42.17 -24.27
N SER A 198 3.64 41.38 -24.27
CA SER A 198 3.32 40.44 -23.20
C SER A 198 3.59 39.01 -23.65
N ILE A 199 4.48 38.32 -22.95
CA ILE A 199 4.75 36.89 -23.12
C ILE A 199 4.25 36.19 -21.87
N ALA A 200 3.08 35.58 -21.93
CA ALA A 200 2.46 34.97 -20.75
C ALA A 200 2.00 33.54 -21.05
N LYS A 201 2.31 32.61 -20.14
CA LYS A 201 1.69 31.30 -20.10
C LYS A 201 0.88 31.17 -18.82
N THR A 202 -0.43 31.03 -18.96
CA THR A 202 -1.37 30.78 -17.85
C THR A 202 -1.80 29.31 -17.82
N GLY A 203 -2.22 28.83 -16.65
CA GLY A 203 -2.78 27.48 -16.52
C GLY A 203 -1.73 26.38 -16.63
N ILE A 204 -0.50 26.66 -16.18
CA ILE A 204 0.54 25.63 -16.08
C ILE A 204 0.09 24.65 -14.99
N ASP A 205 -0.04 23.37 -15.37
CA ASP A 205 -0.36 22.28 -14.44
C ASP A 205 0.88 21.95 -13.60
N SER A 206 1.12 22.77 -12.58
CA SER A 206 2.20 22.62 -11.60
C SER A 206 1.62 22.41 -10.19
N SER A 207 2.42 21.91 -9.25
CA SER A 207 2.05 21.79 -7.83
C SER A 207 2.99 22.61 -6.94
N THR A 208 2.64 22.80 -5.67
CA THR A 208 3.50 23.50 -4.69
C THR A 208 4.84 22.80 -4.42
N SER A 209 5.01 21.58 -4.94
CA SER A 209 6.22 20.75 -4.79
C SER A 209 7.02 20.65 -6.08
N GLU A 210 6.75 21.55 -7.02
CA GLU A 210 7.42 21.64 -8.31
C GLU A 210 7.97 23.06 -8.51
N ILE A 211 8.73 23.25 -9.58
CA ILE A 211 9.17 24.57 -10.04
C ILE A 211 8.65 24.77 -11.46
N MET A 212 7.97 25.87 -11.72
CA MET A 212 7.66 26.29 -13.09
C MET A 212 8.90 26.95 -13.69
N VAL A 213 9.19 26.62 -14.95
CA VAL A 213 10.33 27.17 -15.68
C VAL A 213 9.90 27.71 -17.04
N MET A 214 10.47 28.83 -17.45
CA MET A 214 10.18 29.48 -18.73
C MET A 214 11.46 30.09 -19.31
N GLY A 215 11.66 29.90 -20.61
CA GLY A 215 12.53 30.74 -21.41
C GLY A 215 11.72 31.48 -22.46
N SER A 216 12.06 32.72 -22.75
CA SER A 216 11.58 33.50 -23.89
C SER A 216 12.75 33.95 -24.76
N GLY A 217 12.49 34.10 -26.05
CA GLY A 217 13.43 34.69 -27.01
C GLY A 217 12.72 35.57 -28.03
N THR A 218 13.44 36.58 -28.52
CA THR A 218 12.98 37.53 -29.52
C THR A 218 14.11 37.91 -30.48
N ALA A 219 13.77 38.10 -31.75
CA ALA A 219 14.70 38.47 -32.81
C ALA A 219 14.89 40.00 -32.95
N THR A 220 14.79 40.73 -31.85
CA THR A 220 14.85 42.20 -31.84
C THR A 220 15.54 42.67 -30.58
N ASN A 221 16.36 43.73 -30.68
CA ASN A 221 16.98 44.37 -29.53
C ASN A 221 15.99 45.17 -28.68
N THR A 222 15.15 44.46 -27.93
CA THR A 222 14.23 45.02 -26.95
C THR A 222 14.58 44.52 -25.56
N THR A 223 14.20 45.22 -24.50
CA THR A 223 14.36 44.68 -23.14
C THR A 223 13.38 43.53 -22.95
N ASP A 224 13.82 42.43 -22.34
CA ASP A 224 12.96 41.31 -21.96
C ASP A 224 13.08 41.12 -20.45
N THR A 225 11.97 41.23 -19.72
CA THR A 225 11.96 41.33 -18.26
C THR A 225 10.97 40.33 -17.68
N LYS A 226 11.44 39.43 -16.81
CA LYS A 226 10.58 38.58 -15.98
C LYS A 226 9.71 39.40 -15.02
N VAL A 227 8.59 38.84 -14.56
CA VAL A 227 7.80 39.45 -13.48
C VAL A 227 8.53 39.39 -12.12
N ALA A 228 8.13 40.23 -11.17
CA ALA A 228 8.80 40.40 -9.88
C ALA A 228 8.84 39.12 -9.01
N GLY A 229 7.90 38.19 -9.18
CA GLY A 229 7.84 36.95 -8.40
C GLY A 229 8.81 35.84 -8.86
N GLU A 230 9.28 35.88 -10.10
CA GLU A 230 10.15 34.86 -10.68
C GLU A 230 11.62 35.07 -10.26
N THR A 231 12.43 34.01 -10.27
CA THR A 231 13.89 34.07 -10.12
C THR A 231 14.54 34.06 -11.50
N LEU A 232 15.45 34.99 -11.76
CA LEU A 232 16.14 35.09 -13.05
C LEU A 232 17.27 34.05 -13.11
N ILE A 233 17.34 33.29 -14.21
CA ILE A 233 18.49 32.45 -14.54
C ILE A 233 19.51 33.31 -15.29
N ALA A 234 19.11 33.84 -16.44
CA ALA A 234 19.92 34.77 -17.23
C ALA A 234 19.05 35.55 -18.22
N THR A 235 19.58 36.70 -18.66
CA THR A 235 19.15 37.41 -19.86
C THR A 235 20.37 37.60 -20.74
N VAL A 236 20.30 37.10 -21.97
CA VAL A 236 21.43 37.07 -22.90
C VAL A 236 21.05 37.77 -24.19
N ILE A 237 21.99 38.54 -24.76
CA ILE A 237 21.87 39.12 -26.09
C ILE A 237 23.15 38.84 -26.87
N ASN A 238 23.03 38.36 -28.10
CA ASN A 238 24.18 38.15 -29.00
C ASN A 238 24.88 39.49 -29.33
N ASP A 239 26.13 39.48 -29.79
CA ASP A 239 26.86 40.75 -30.01
C ASP A 239 26.28 41.54 -31.20
N GLY A 240 25.63 40.86 -32.14
CA GLY A 240 24.86 41.48 -33.22
C GLY A 240 23.55 42.16 -32.78
N ASN A 241 23.05 41.86 -31.58
CA ASN A 241 21.72 42.25 -31.08
C ASN A 241 20.54 41.74 -31.93
N ASP A 242 20.76 40.64 -32.64
CA ASP A 242 19.78 39.97 -33.50
C ASP A 242 18.86 39.03 -32.71
N VAL A 243 19.36 38.44 -31.62
CA VAL A 243 18.58 37.57 -30.73
C VAL A 243 18.84 37.92 -29.27
N ARG A 244 17.75 38.10 -28.53
CA ARG A 244 17.76 38.21 -27.07
C ARG A 244 16.90 37.10 -26.49
N SER A 245 17.34 36.53 -25.38
CA SER A 245 16.54 35.60 -24.59
C SER A 245 16.66 35.85 -23.10
N THR A 246 15.66 35.36 -22.37
CA THR A 246 15.56 35.41 -20.92
C THR A 246 15.02 34.09 -20.41
N ALA A 247 15.66 33.52 -19.40
CA ALA A 247 15.16 32.34 -18.70
C ALA A 247 14.93 32.65 -17.22
N SER A 248 13.86 32.11 -16.66
CA SER A 248 13.47 32.28 -15.27
C SER A 248 12.77 31.04 -14.71
N PHE A 249 12.60 31.01 -13.40
CA PHE A 249 11.81 29.99 -12.73
C PHE A 249 11.00 30.55 -11.55
N LEU A 250 9.95 29.83 -11.14
CA LEU A 250 9.05 30.21 -10.05
C LEU A 250 8.63 28.96 -9.27
N ALA A 251 8.40 29.10 -7.96
CA ALA A 251 7.78 28.04 -7.18
C ALA A 251 6.44 27.62 -7.81
N GLY A 252 6.20 26.32 -7.91
CA GLY A 252 5.01 25.79 -8.56
C GLY A 252 3.72 26.15 -7.83
N LEU A 253 2.65 26.29 -8.60
CA LEU A 253 1.29 26.59 -8.13
C LEU A 253 0.30 25.91 -9.07
N GLN A 254 -0.80 25.40 -8.52
CA GLN A 254 -1.90 24.88 -9.34
C GLN A 254 -2.44 25.98 -10.27
N ASN A 255 -2.52 25.69 -11.57
CA ASN A 255 -2.87 26.66 -12.61
C ASN A 255 -1.95 27.90 -12.61
N GLY A 256 -0.67 27.69 -12.37
CA GLY A 256 0.32 28.76 -12.27
C GLY A 256 0.47 29.57 -13.56
N THR A 257 1.07 30.75 -13.42
CA THR A 257 1.33 31.66 -14.53
C THR A 257 2.77 32.13 -14.48
N MET A 258 3.45 32.11 -15.63
CA MET A 258 4.74 32.76 -15.84
C MET A 258 4.59 33.85 -16.89
N THR A 259 5.26 34.98 -16.69
CA THR A 259 5.10 36.17 -17.55
C THR A 259 6.39 36.96 -17.69
N HIS A 260 6.81 37.15 -18.95
CA HIS A 260 7.87 38.07 -19.35
C HIS A 260 7.27 39.24 -20.14
N THR A 261 7.90 40.41 -20.05
CA THR A 261 7.46 41.64 -20.72
C THR A 261 8.58 42.21 -21.58
N LEU A 262 8.27 42.44 -22.86
CA LEU A 262 9.15 43.14 -23.79
C LEU A 262 8.97 44.66 -23.71
N GLY A 263 10.07 45.41 -23.83
CA GLY A 263 10.04 46.89 -23.82
C GLY A 263 9.38 47.48 -25.06
N THR A 264 9.37 46.75 -26.17
CA THR A 264 8.74 47.09 -27.44
C THR A 264 8.12 45.84 -28.05
N SER A 265 7.04 46.01 -28.81
CA SER A 265 6.39 44.89 -29.50
C SER A 265 7.35 44.23 -30.49
N ALA A 266 7.56 42.91 -30.36
CA ALA A 266 8.36 42.11 -31.27
C ALA A 266 7.77 40.70 -31.41
N ALA A 267 8.22 39.95 -32.41
CA ALA A 267 7.96 38.51 -32.48
C ALA A 267 8.74 37.80 -31.38
N TRP A 268 8.11 36.79 -30.78
CA TRP A 268 8.69 36.03 -29.67
C TRP A 268 8.32 34.55 -29.74
N ALA A 269 9.20 33.73 -29.16
CA ALA A 269 8.96 32.33 -28.85
C ALA A 269 9.22 32.11 -27.35
N ALA A 270 8.42 31.27 -26.71
CA ALA A 270 8.57 30.90 -25.31
C ALA A 270 8.41 29.39 -25.14
N VAL A 271 9.27 28.77 -24.33
CA VAL A 271 9.26 27.33 -24.06
C VAL A 271 9.46 27.08 -22.58
N GLY A 272 8.80 26.06 -22.04
CA GLY A 272 8.90 25.75 -20.63
C GLY A 272 8.02 24.61 -20.16
N GLY A 273 7.89 24.47 -18.85
CA GLY A 273 7.08 23.46 -18.20
C GLY A 273 7.18 23.52 -16.68
N SER A 274 6.93 22.38 -16.03
CA SER A 274 7.06 22.18 -14.59
C SER A 274 8.16 21.15 -14.32
N LEU A 275 9.20 21.54 -13.58
CA LEU A 275 10.24 20.67 -13.04
C LEU A 275 9.70 19.96 -11.81
N VAL A 276 9.65 18.64 -11.89
CA VAL A 276 9.03 17.76 -10.91
C VAL A 276 10.03 17.43 -9.80
N GLY A 277 9.59 17.54 -8.54
CA GLY A 277 10.36 17.09 -7.38
C GLY A 277 10.72 15.60 -7.44
N ALA A 278 11.75 15.17 -6.70
CA ALA A 278 12.15 13.76 -6.62
C ALA A 278 10.97 12.85 -6.19
N SER A 279 10.10 13.38 -5.33
CA SER A 279 8.87 12.72 -4.90
C SER A 279 7.82 12.53 -6.01
N GLY A 280 7.96 13.17 -7.17
CA GLY A 280 6.96 13.16 -8.25
C GLY A 280 5.64 13.86 -7.87
N ALA A 281 4.85 14.26 -8.87
CA ALA A 281 3.44 14.53 -8.63
C ALA A 281 2.70 13.19 -8.52
N ASN A 282 2.02 12.95 -7.39
CA ASN A 282 1.19 11.75 -7.14
C ASN A 282 1.94 10.40 -7.07
N ARG A 283 3.24 10.35 -6.74
CA ARG A 283 3.89 9.06 -6.49
C ARG A 283 3.49 8.53 -5.11
N PRO A 284 3.23 7.21 -4.99
CA PRO A 284 3.01 6.57 -3.71
C PRO A 284 4.24 6.67 -2.81
N GLY A 285 4.05 6.36 -1.54
CA GLY A 285 5.17 6.23 -0.61
C GLY A 285 5.94 4.93 -0.81
N TYR A 286 6.73 4.58 0.19
CA TYR A 286 7.27 3.24 0.36
C TYR A 286 6.53 2.54 1.49
N LEU A 287 6.44 1.21 1.40
CA LEU A 287 6.09 0.38 2.54
C LEU A 287 7.37 0.04 3.30
N TYR A 288 7.35 0.25 4.60
CA TYR A 288 8.41 -0.23 5.48
C TYR A 288 7.92 -1.43 6.27
N GLY A 289 8.67 -2.51 6.21
CA GLY A 289 8.46 -3.73 6.99
C GLY A 289 9.52 -3.85 8.07
N MET A 290 9.09 -3.89 9.33
CA MET A 290 9.99 -4.07 10.47
C MET A 290 9.99 -5.53 10.92
N ARG A 291 11.15 -6.16 10.88
CA ARG A 291 11.36 -7.55 11.26
C ARG A 291 12.42 -7.71 12.34
N GLY A 292 12.29 -8.77 13.13
CA GLY A 292 13.16 -9.04 14.27
C GLY A 292 13.15 -10.52 14.59
N ALA A 293 14.14 -10.97 15.36
CA ALA A 293 14.27 -12.38 15.67
C ALA A 293 13.43 -12.84 16.86
N ALA A 294 13.08 -14.12 16.85
CA ALA A 294 12.35 -14.81 17.91
C ALA A 294 13.01 -14.67 19.29
N ALA A 295 14.33 -14.89 19.37
CA ALA A 295 15.04 -14.99 20.65
C ALA A 295 15.38 -13.64 21.30
N GLY A 296 15.15 -12.51 20.61
CA GLY A 296 15.58 -11.21 21.12
C GLY A 296 17.10 -11.06 21.23
N THR A 297 17.87 -11.78 20.41
CA THR A 297 19.34 -11.83 20.46
C THR A 297 20.01 -11.20 19.25
N THR A 298 19.25 -10.86 18.21
CA THR A 298 19.76 -10.21 17.00
C THR A 298 19.07 -8.87 16.80
N PRO A 299 19.73 -7.91 16.12
CA PRO A 299 19.12 -6.64 15.74
C PRO A 299 17.83 -6.81 14.95
N CYS A 300 16.92 -5.87 15.12
CA CYS A 300 15.79 -5.70 14.21
C CYS A 300 16.26 -5.01 12.92
N PHE A 301 15.54 -5.29 11.84
CA PHE A 301 15.75 -4.70 10.53
C PHE A 301 14.50 -3.96 10.08
N LEU A 302 14.71 -2.85 9.38
CA LEU A 302 13.68 -2.10 8.69
C LEU A 302 13.96 -2.19 7.19
N ASP A 303 13.10 -2.94 6.50
CA ASP A 303 13.17 -3.15 5.06
C ASP A 303 12.24 -2.17 4.34
N LYS A 304 12.63 -1.77 3.14
CA LYS A 304 11.90 -0.80 2.29
C LYS A 304 11.41 -1.47 1.03
N LEU A 305 10.11 -1.37 0.77
CA LEU A 305 9.45 -1.94 -0.39
C LEU A 305 8.82 -0.85 -1.24
N ASP A 306 9.01 -1.01 -2.54
CA ASP A 306 8.51 -0.13 -3.57
C ASP A 306 6.99 -0.34 -3.79
N LEU A 307 6.24 0.76 -3.78
CA LEU A 307 4.80 0.79 -4.04
C LEU A 307 4.42 1.42 -5.39
N PHE A 308 5.38 1.84 -6.21
CA PHE A 308 5.20 2.36 -7.57
C PHE A 308 4.79 1.26 -8.54
N ASN A 309 4.05 1.61 -9.60
CA ASN A 309 3.59 0.61 -10.56
C ASN A 309 4.72 -0.12 -11.32
N SER A 310 5.78 0.59 -11.70
CA SER A 310 6.88 0.03 -12.50
C SER A 310 7.73 -1.01 -11.76
N THR A 311 7.74 -0.92 -10.44
CA THR A 311 8.67 -1.64 -9.54
C THR A 311 7.92 -2.20 -8.33
N PHE A 312 6.59 -2.31 -8.44
CA PHE A 312 5.71 -2.69 -7.33
C PHE A 312 6.16 -3.98 -6.65
N ALA A 313 6.15 -3.97 -5.31
CA ALA A 313 6.53 -5.12 -4.50
C ALA A 313 7.97 -5.59 -4.68
N THR A 314 8.86 -4.67 -5.08
CA THR A 314 10.31 -4.91 -5.10
C THR A 314 10.93 -4.42 -3.79
N LEU A 315 11.80 -5.23 -3.20
CA LEU A 315 12.64 -4.83 -2.08
C LEU A 315 13.76 -3.93 -2.59
N GLU A 316 13.89 -2.74 -2.02
CA GLU A 316 15.00 -1.82 -2.29
C GLU A 316 16.32 -2.38 -1.74
N ALA A 317 17.47 -1.97 -2.29
CA ALA A 317 18.72 -2.55 -1.82
C ALA A 317 19.03 -2.10 -0.37
N GLY A 318 19.42 -3.09 0.44
CA GLY A 318 19.80 -2.92 1.85
C GLY A 318 18.62 -2.91 2.82
N SER A 319 18.95 -2.70 4.09
CA SER A 319 18.01 -2.57 5.21
C SER A 319 18.61 -1.63 6.25
N HIS A 320 17.78 -0.89 6.99
CA HIS A 320 18.30 -0.25 8.20
C HIS A 320 18.40 -1.26 9.34
N GLU A 321 19.59 -1.40 9.90
CA GLU A 321 19.80 -2.17 11.12
C GLU A 321 19.51 -1.32 12.36
N LEU A 322 18.70 -1.86 13.27
CA LEU A 322 18.36 -1.28 14.57
C LEU A 322 19.14 -2.06 15.65
N THR A 323 20.46 -1.84 15.69
CA THR A 323 21.43 -2.66 16.44
C THR A 323 21.07 -2.88 17.91
N ASN A 324 20.48 -1.87 18.57
CA ASN A 324 20.14 -1.92 19.98
C ASN A 324 18.70 -2.39 20.28
N LEU A 325 17.88 -2.57 19.25
CA LEU A 325 16.52 -3.06 19.36
C LEU A 325 16.52 -4.54 18.97
N LEU A 326 16.55 -5.42 19.98
CA LEU A 326 16.69 -6.85 19.74
C LEU A 326 15.35 -7.58 19.50
N LYS A 327 14.24 -6.92 19.85
CA LYS A 327 12.86 -7.36 19.54
C LYS A 327 12.12 -6.20 18.94
N CYS A 328 11.31 -6.41 17.90
CA CYS A 328 10.69 -5.27 17.22
C CYS A 328 9.85 -4.48 18.20
N GLY A 329 10.04 -3.18 18.22
CA GLY A 329 9.19 -2.26 18.94
C GLY A 329 8.16 -1.65 18.03
N GLN A 330 7.01 -1.28 18.57
CA GLN A 330 6.01 -0.57 17.80
C GLN A 330 6.54 0.83 17.42
N PRO A 331 6.61 1.17 16.12
CA PRO A 331 6.90 2.53 15.68
C PRO A 331 5.67 3.44 15.86
N THR A 332 5.88 4.75 15.84
CA THR A 332 4.76 5.69 15.88
C THR A 332 4.95 6.92 15.00
N ARG A 333 3.84 7.47 14.53
CA ARG A 333 3.84 8.70 13.74
C ARG A 333 3.63 9.91 14.64
N TYR A 334 4.54 10.88 14.57
CA TYR A 334 4.50 12.12 15.34
C TYR A 334 5.06 13.27 14.50
N GLN A 335 4.35 14.41 14.50
CA GLN A 335 4.69 15.59 13.69
C GLN A 335 5.00 15.24 12.23
N ALA A 336 4.11 14.46 11.61
CA ALA A 336 4.17 13.96 10.23
C ALA A 336 5.24 12.90 9.90
N PHE A 337 6.18 12.61 10.80
CA PHE A 337 7.24 11.61 10.57
C PHE A 337 7.00 10.32 11.35
N TRP A 338 7.49 9.20 10.81
CA TRP A 338 7.66 7.98 11.57
C TRP A 338 8.90 8.02 12.47
N TRP A 339 8.72 7.51 13.68
CA TRP A 339 9.75 7.39 14.70
C TRP A 339 9.87 5.94 15.12
N MET A 340 11.11 5.44 15.11
CA MET A 340 11.45 4.07 15.46
C MET A 340 11.90 3.99 16.92
N PRO A 341 11.44 2.98 17.68
CA PRO A 341 12.03 2.66 18.98
C PRO A 341 13.46 2.17 18.82
N THR A 342 14.20 2.15 19.92
CA THR A 342 15.64 1.84 19.93
C THR A 342 16.03 0.80 20.97
N GLY A 343 15.16 0.47 21.93
CA GLY A 343 15.42 -0.44 23.05
C GLY A 343 16.42 0.10 24.09
N ALA A 344 17.59 0.54 23.62
CA ALA A 344 18.67 1.05 24.48
C ALA A 344 18.92 2.56 24.37
N SER A 345 18.82 3.22 23.20
CA SER A 345 19.20 4.65 23.01
C SER A 345 18.10 5.66 23.38
N LYS A 346 18.40 6.73 24.14
CA LYS A 346 17.36 7.67 24.67
C LYS A 346 16.42 8.25 23.62
N ASP A 347 16.93 8.51 22.44
CA ASP A 347 16.17 9.20 21.41
C ASP A 347 15.55 8.20 20.42
N PRO A 348 14.23 8.24 20.20
CA PRO A 348 13.60 7.61 19.05
C PRO A 348 14.25 8.06 17.74
N ARG A 349 14.37 7.15 16.77
CA ARG A 349 15.03 7.46 15.50
C ARG A 349 14.01 7.94 14.47
N LYS A 350 14.17 9.19 14.02
CA LYS A 350 13.35 9.77 12.95
C LYS A 350 13.69 9.12 11.62
N LEU A 351 12.68 8.62 10.90
CA LEU A 351 12.82 8.22 9.51
C LEU A 351 12.54 9.42 8.58
N THR A 352 13.42 9.64 7.62
CA THR A 352 13.26 10.60 6.52
C THR A 352 13.48 9.84 5.23
N VAL A 353 12.44 9.78 4.40
CA VAL A 353 12.42 8.93 3.20
C VAL A 353 12.92 9.68 1.98
N ALA A 354 13.75 9.01 1.20
CA ALA A 354 14.25 9.44 -0.10
C ALA A 354 13.84 8.43 -1.19
N GLU A 355 14.05 8.81 -2.45
CA GLU A 355 13.86 7.92 -3.59
C GLU A 355 15.06 6.97 -3.71
N GLY A 356 14.79 5.69 -3.99
CA GLY A 356 15.81 4.67 -4.23
C GLY A 356 16.09 3.80 -2.99
N ASP A 357 17.35 3.39 -2.88
CA ASP A 357 17.82 2.41 -1.92
C ASP A 357 17.65 2.87 -0.46
N THR A 358 17.74 1.93 0.48
CA THR A 358 17.69 2.25 1.91
C THR A 358 18.82 3.17 2.38
N THR A 359 19.93 3.23 1.64
CA THR A 359 21.06 4.13 1.95
C THR A 359 20.74 5.60 1.72
N ASP A 360 19.76 5.91 0.88
CA ASP A 360 19.33 7.29 0.61
C ASP A 360 18.35 7.81 1.67
N ASP A 361 17.69 6.90 2.40
CA ASP A 361 16.90 7.24 3.56
C ASP A 361 17.80 7.70 4.72
N THR A 362 17.31 8.67 5.49
CA THR A 362 17.99 9.09 6.72
C THR A 362 17.23 8.55 7.92
N LEU A 363 17.90 7.69 8.69
CA LEU A 363 17.45 7.28 10.02
C LEU A 363 18.33 7.95 11.07
N ALA A 364 17.75 8.87 11.85
CA ALA A 364 18.51 9.69 12.80
C ALA A 364 19.43 8.86 13.70
N ALA A 365 20.63 9.37 13.98
CA ALA A 365 21.65 8.66 14.72
C ALA A 365 21.20 8.35 16.16
N GLU A 366 21.68 7.21 16.69
CA GLU A 366 21.45 6.85 18.08
C GLU A 366 22.31 7.70 19.01
N THR A 367 21.72 8.12 20.13
CA THR A 367 22.41 8.83 21.21
C THR A 367 22.51 7.92 22.41
N SER A 368 23.52 8.12 23.27
CA SER A 368 23.71 7.27 24.45
C SER A 368 22.59 7.46 25.49
N GLY A 369 22.01 6.37 26.02
CA GLY A 369 21.30 6.35 27.32
C GLY A 369 20.19 5.29 27.46
N ASN A 370 18.93 5.66 27.77
CA ASN A 370 17.78 4.76 28.01
C ASN A 370 16.65 5.00 27.00
N GLY A 371 16.61 4.22 25.92
CA GLY A 371 15.55 4.24 24.91
C GLY A 371 14.28 3.51 25.29
N ASP A 372 13.33 3.48 24.37
CA ASP A 372 12.05 2.82 24.53
C ASP A 372 11.97 1.53 23.70
N ASP A 373 11.27 0.54 24.25
CA ASP A 373 10.95 -0.71 23.55
C ASP A 373 9.79 -0.52 22.58
N HIS A 374 8.86 0.39 22.90
CA HIS A 374 7.68 0.69 22.09
C HIS A 374 7.37 2.17 22.11
N LEU A 375 6.87 2.66 20.98
CA LEU A 375 6.37 4.02 20.85
C LEU A 375 4.86 4.01 20.56
N GLY A 376 4.19 5.06 21.01
CA GLY A 376 2.77 5.26 20.76
C GLY A 376 2.36 6.72 20.84
N ASN A 377 1.05 6.94 20.78
CA ASN A 377 0.48 8.28 20.72
C ASN A 377 -0.54 8.52 21.84
N LEU A 378 -0.58 9.77 22.31
CA LEU A 378 -1.55 10.29 23.28
C LEU A 378 -1.91 11.72 22.93
N ASN A 379 -3.09 11.90 22.33
CA ASN A 379 -3.66 13.22 22.07
C ASN A 379 -2.69 14.21 21.39
N GLY A 380 -1.97 13.74 20.36
CA GLY A 380 -0.97 14.53 19.63
C GLY A 380 0.40 14.61 20.31
N GLN A 381 0.63 13.93 21.44
CA GLN A 381 1.93 13.70 22.06
C GLN A 381 2.44 12.29 21.74
N MET A 382 3.75 12.10 21.80
CA MET A 382 4.39 10.78 21.72
C MET A 382 4.52 10.17 23.12
N ILE A 383 4.46 8.85 23.19
CA ILE A 383 4.72 8.03 24.38
C ILE A 383 5.85 7.07 24.07
N GLY A 384 6.68 6.83 25.08
CA GLY A 384 7.61 5.71 25.13
C GLY A 384 7.25 4.73 26.25
N GLY A 385 7.40 3.44 25.99
CA GLY A 385 7.31 2.37 26.98
C GLY A 385 8.60 1.55 27.00
N LYS A 386 9.14 1.30 28.20
CA LYS A 386 10.41 0.60 28.40
C LYS A 386 10.33 -0.38 29.57
N SER A 387 10.73 -1.62 29.35
CA SER A 387 10.95 -2.59 30.42
C SER A 387 12.00 -2.10 31.43
N GLY A 388 11.76 -2.35 32.71
CA GLY A 388 12.51 -1.88 33.87
C GLY A 388 12.17 -0.46 34.35
N SER A 389 11.58 0.38 33.49
CA SER A 389 11.32 1.81 33.78
C SER A 389 9.84 2.20 33.76
N GLY A 390 9.02 1.61 32.88
CA GLY A 390 7.61 1.97 32.69
C GLY A 390 7.40 2.89 31.49
N PHE A 391 6.53 3.89 31.63
CA PHE A 391 6.11 4.78 30.54
C PHE A 391 6.50 6.22 30.79
N HIS A 392 6.73 6.98 29.73
CA HIS A 392 6.90 8.43 29.78
C HIS A 392 6.22 9.12 28.59
N ILE A 393 5.96 10.41 28.74
CA ILE A 393 5.19 11.20 27.76
C ILE A 393 6.06 12.36 27.30
N LEU A 394 6.17 12.53 25.98
CA LEU A 394 6.78 13.69 25.35
C LEU A 394 5.86 14.89 25.53
N LYS A 395 6.38 16.05 25.95
CA LYS A 395 5.57 17.27 26.06
C LYS A 395 4.92 17.64 24.72
N VAL A 396 3.82 18.38 24.75
CA VAL A 396 3.17 18.91 23.53
C VAL A 396 4.20 19.68 22.68
N ASP A 397 4.24 19.36 21.39
CA ASP A 397 5.20 19.89 20.42
C ASP A 397 6.69 19.70 20.77
N GLY A 398 6.99 18.79 21.70
CA GLY A 398 8.36 18.44 22.05
C GLY A 398 9.09 17.80 20.87
N THR A 399 10.38 18.12 20.73
CA THR A 399 11.28 17.36 19.86
C THR A 399 11.59 16.01 20.49
N PRO A 400 11.31 14.86 19.84
CA PRO A 400 11.54 13.53 20.42
C PRO A 400 13.02 13.23 20.73
N THR A 401 13.95 13.84 19.99
CA THR A 401 15.40 13.69 20.19
C THR A 401 15.97 14.65 21.24
N THR A 402 15.18 15.05 22.24
CA THR A 402 15.60 16.01 23.25
C THR A 402 15.08 15.55 24.60
N ASP A 403 15.97 14.94 25.40
CA ASP A 403 15.71 14.42 26.74
C ASP A 403 14.81 15.32 27.60
N ALA A 404 15.10 16.62 27.64
CA ALA A 404 14.37 17.58 28.48
C ALA A 404 12.89 17.78 28.07
N ASN A 405 12.48 17.26 26.91
CA ASN A 405 11.10 17.28 26.46
C ASN A 405 10.30 16.08 26.95
N TRP A 406 10.97 15.01 27.38
CA TRP A 406 10.33 13.83 27.93
C TRP A 406 10.06 14.01 29.43
N GLY A 407 8.85 13.61 29.85
CA GLY A 407 8.50 13.56 31.27
C GLY A 407 9.26 12.46 32.02
N SER A 408 9.10 12.44 33.35
CA SER A 408 9.62 11.33 34.15
C SER A 408 8.85 10.04 33.88
N PHE A 409 9.53 8.90 33.98
CA PHE A 409 8.90 7.59 33.91
C PHE A 409 7.87 7.40 35.03
N PHE A 410 6.76 6.73 34.71
CA PHE A 410 5.72 6.30 35.64
C PHE A 410 5.28 4.86 35.32
N PRO A 411 4.88 4.07 36.33
CA PRO A 411 4.46 2.70 36.12
C PRO A 411 3.04 2.61 35.54
N VAL A 412 2.83 1.64 34.66
CA VAL A 412 1.51 1.21 34.18
C VAL A 412 1.53 -0.31 34.14
N GLY A 413 0.91 -0.94 35.13
CA GLY A 413 1.20 -2.34 35.45
C GLY A 413 2.63 -2.51 36.01
N ASP A 414 3.16 -3.71 35.91
CA ASP A 414 4.53 -4.06 36.25
C ASP A 414 5.51 -3.42 35.25
N LYS A 415 6.40 -2.57 35.77
CA LYS A 415 7.41 -1.89 34.97
C LYS A 415 8.48 -2.83 34.43
N GLU A 416 8.68 -3.99 35.06
CA GLU A 416 9.66 -4.98 34.60
C GLU A 416 9.15 -5.72 33.35
N GLU A 417 7.84 -5.70 33.11
CA GLU A 417 7.27 -6.32 31.92
C GLU A 417 7.46 -5.44 30.67
N ARG A 418 7.82 -6.10 29.57
CA ARG A 418 7.84 -5.46 28.26
C ARG A 418 6.40 -5.22 27.80
N VAL A 419 6.15 -4.01 27.30
CA VAL A 419 4.86 -3.66 26.71
C VAL A 419 4.63 -4.51 25.45
N ALA A 420 3.42 -5.04 25.27
CA ALA A 420 3.05 -5.81 24.09
C ALA A 420 2.48 -4.91 22.98
N ALA A 421 1.76 -3.84 23.34
CA ALA A 421 1.08 -2.94 22.41
C ALA A 421 0.84 -1.55 23.03
N ILE A 422 0.85 -0.49 22.21
CA ILE A 422 0.41 0.85 22.63
C ILE A 422 -0.53 1.43 21.57
N SER A 423 -1.70 1.93 21.95
CA SER A 423 -2.64 2.56 21.00
C SER A 423 -3.30 3.79 21.59
N GLY A 424 -3.52 4.81 20.76
CA GLY A 424 -4.25 6.01 21.16
C GLY A 424 -5.73 5.86 20.85
N LEU A 425 -6.61 6.09 21.84
CA LEU A 425 -8.06 6.10 21.62
C LEU A 425 -8.77 7.01 22.64
N ALA A 426 -9.70 7.84 22.14
CA ALA A 426 -10.55 8.71 22.95
C ALA A 426 -9.76 9.63 23.92
N GLY A 427 -8.62 10.17 23.47
CA GLY A 427 -7.77 11.06 24.27
C GLY A 427 -6.96 10.35 25.37
N LEU A 428 -7.00 9.02 25.41
CA LEU A 428 -6.19 8.18 26.29
C LEU A 428 -5.17 7.38 25.49
N SER A 429 -4.13 6.92 26.19
CA SER A 429 -3.28 5.86 25.68
C SER A 429 -3.65 4.56 26.36
N TRP A 430 -3.77 3.53 25.54
CA TRP A 430 -4.06 2.17 25.92
C TRP A 430 -2.78 1.38 25.74
N CYS A 431 -2.42 0.58 26.74
CA CYS A 431 -1.23 -0.24 26.71
C CYS A 431 -1.54 -1.64 27.21
N MET A 432 -1.03 -2.62 26.48
CA MET A 432 -1.19 -4.02 26.84
C MET A 432 0.12 -4.56 27.40
N THR A 433 0.03 -5.22 28.54
CA THR A 433 1.12 -5.91 29.23
C THR A 433 0.69 -7.35 29.51
N SER A 434 1.56 -8.17 30.11
CA SER A 434 1.19 -9.54 30.48
C SER A 434 0.17 -9.57 31.63
N GLU A 435 0.12 -8.51 32.45
CA GLU A 435 -0.85 -8.36 33.53
C GLU A 435 -2.26 -8.00 33.06
N GLY A 436 -2.38 -7.25 31.95
CA GLY A 436 -3.66 -6.68 31.57
C GLY A 436 -3.58 -5.60 30.51
N LEU A 437 -4.75 -5.11 30.15
CA LEU A 437 -4.92 -3.89 29.38
C LEU A 437 -5.12 -2.71 30.34
N PHE A 438 -4.27 -1.70 30.19
CA PHE A 438 -4.29 -0.49 30.99
C PHE A 438 -4.56 0.72 30.13
N THR A 439 -5.02 1.79 30.78
CA THR A 439 -5.16 3.11 30.18
C THR A 439 -4.44 4.15 31.02
N PHE A 440 -3.96 5.21 30.39
CA PHE A 440 -3.53 6.41 31.09
C PHE A 440 -3.78 7.68 30.28
N ASN A 441 -3.84 8.81 30.99
CA ASN A 441 -4.03 10.14 30.40
C ASN A 441 -2.70 10.94 30.37
N SER A 442 -2.76 12.18 29.89
CA SER A 442 -1.61 13.09 29.79
C SER A 442 -0.94 13.47 31.12
N ARG A 443 -1.54 13.09 32.26
CA ARG A 443 -0.94 13.26 33.60
C ARG A 443 -0.29 11.97 34.12
N GLY A 444 -0.20 10.93 33.30
CA GLY A 444 0.34 9.63 33.70
C GLY A 444 -0.54 8.87 34.71
N LYS A 445 -1.81 9.29 34.89
CA LYS A 445 -2.73 8.56 35.79
C LYS A 445 -3.21 7.31 35.08
N SER A 446 -2.70 6.16 35.52
CA SER A 446 -3.03 4.86 34.96
C SER A 446 -4.20 4.19 35.67
N ARG A 447 -4.91 3.34 34.94
CA ARG A 447 -5.97 2.46 35.44
C ARG A 447 -6.00 1.17 34.64
N LEU A 448 -6.14 0.05 35.35
CA LEU A 448 -6.45 -1.25 34.78
C LEU A 448 -7.86 -1.22 34.16
N ALA A 449 -7.94 -1.52 32.86
CA ALA A 449 -9.19 -1.58 32.12
C ALA A 449 -9.70 -3.02 32.01
N PHE A 450 -8.81 -4.00 31.85
CA PHE A 450 -9.15 -5.42 31.73
C PHE A 450 -7.98 -6.31 32.17
N GLU A 451 -8.24 -7.35 32.97
CA GLU A 451 -7.23 -8.21 33.62
C GLU A 451 -7.37 -9.72 33.34
N ASP A 452 -8.39 -10.16 32.59
CA ASP A 452 -8.68 -11.60 32.43
C ASP A 452 -7.81 -12.29 31.35
N PHE A 453 -6.49 -12.19 31.49
CA PHE A 453 -5.52 -12.93 30.66
C PHE A 453 -5.18 -14.32 31.23
N ARG A 454 -5.61 -14.62 32.46
CA ARG A 454 -5.45 -15.92 33.15
C ARG A 454 -4.02 -16.48 33.06
N SER A 455 -3.88 -17.75 32.68
CA SER A 455 -2.60 -18.45 32.48
C SER A 455 -1.90 -18.06 31.18
N TRP A 456 -2.47 -17.14 30.39
CA TRP A 456 -2.01 -16.81 29.04
C TRP A 456 -1.17 -15.54 28.98
N LYS A 457 -0.32 -15.30 29.98
CA LYS A 457 0.53 -14.11 30.05
C LYS A 457 1.73 -14.16 29.08
N ASN A 458 2.22 -15.36 28.80
CA ASN A 458 3.45 -15.58 28.03
C ASN A 458 3.40 -15.41 26.49
N PRO A 459 2.25 -15.52 25.78
CA PRO A 459 2.18 -15.38 24.32
C PRO A 459 2.06 -13.93 23.84
N PHE A 460 2.03 -12.94 24.73
CA PHE A 460 1.88 -11.53 24.35
C PHE A 460 3.24 -10.90 24.03
N ASP A 461 3.69 -11.00 22.78
CA ASP A 461 4.87 -10.28 22.29
C ASP A 461 4.52 -9.55 20.99
N ASN A 462 4.50 -8.20 21.00
CA ASN A 462 4.24 -7.33 19.84
C ASN A 462 2.86 -7.48 19.18
N ILE A 463 1.79 -7.23 19.94
CA ILE A 463 0.42 -7.37 19.44
C ILE A 463 -0.09 -6.06 18.85
N PRO A 464 -0.54 -6.05 17.58
CA PRO A 464 -1.26 -4.91 17.05
C PRO A 464 -2.55 -4.67 17.85
N MET A 465 -2.76 -3.43 18.28
CA MET A 465 -4.01 -2.98 18.92
C MET A 465 -4.64 -1.85 18.09
N PRO A 466 -5.12 -2.15 16.87
CA PRO A 466 -5.66 -1.13 15.99
C PRO A 466 -6.96 -0.57 16.56
N ALA A 467 -7.07 0.76 16.49
CA ALA A 467 -8.32 1.46 16.79
C ALA A 467 -9.26 1.40 15.59
N TRP A 468 -10.54 1.14 15.84
CA TRP A 468 -11.56 1.08 14.80
C TRP A 468 -12.94 1.38 15.36
N LYS A 469 -13.73 2.21 14.66
CA LYS A 469 -15.10 2.59 15.03
C LYS A 469 -15.28 2.97 16.52
N GLY A 470 -14.30 3.69 17.08
CA GLY A 470 -14.34 4.15 18.48
C GLY A 470 -13.96 3.10 19.53
N GLY A 471 -13.52 1.91 19.13
CA GLY A 471 -13.00 0.87 20.01
C GLY A 471 -11.61 0.38 19.60
N LEU A 472 -11.13 -0.68 20.28
CA LEU A 472 -9.84 -1.32 20.06
C LEU A 472 -10.02 -2.80 19.79
N PHE A 473 -9.27 -3.31 18.81
CA PHE A 473 -9.08 -4.75 18.66
C PHE A 473 -7.98 -5.25 19.59
N LEU A 474 -8.23 -6.39 20.22
CA LEU A 474 -7.29 -7.07 21.10
C LEU A 474 -7.13 -8.51 20.62
N SER A 475 -5.98 -8.84 20.04
CA SER A 475 -5.64 -10.24 19.74
C SER A 475 -5.40 -10.98 21.05
N HIS A 476 -6.42 -11.69 21.53
CA HIS A 476 -6.38 -12.46 22.77
C HIS A 476 -6.26 -13.97 22.47
N PRO A 477 -5.63 -14.77 23.33
CA PRO A 477 -5.55 -16.23 23.17
C PRO A 477 -6.90 -16.94 23.09
N THR A 478 -7.99 -16.32 23.56
CA THR A 478 -9.36 -16.85 23.42
C THR A 478 -10.05 -16.42 22.13
N GLY A 479 -9.36 -15.69 21.25
CA GLY A 479 -9.90 -15.11 20.02
C GLY A 479 -9.76 -13.59 19.96
N LEU A 480 -10.24 -12.98 18.87
CA LEU A 480 -10.16 -11.54 18.67
C LEU A 480 -11.25 -10.83 19.48
N GLN A 481 -10.87 -9.98 20.42
CA GLN A 481 -11.82 -9.18 21.21
C GLN A 481 -11.91 -7.76 20.67
N PHE A 482 -13.08 -7.14 20.81
CA PHE A 482 -13.31 -5.73 20.55
C PHE A 482 -13.72 -5.03 21.83
N LEU A 483 -12.97 -3.99 22.19
CA LEU A 483 -13.22 -3.18 23.38
C LEU A 483 -13.77 -1.81 22.99
N THR A 484 -14.97 -1.51 23.47
CA THR A 484 -15.49 -0.14 23.51
C THR A 484 -15.09 0.49 24.85
N PRO A 485 -14.48 1.69 24.87
CA PRO A 485 -14.12 2.37 26.12
C PRO A 485 -15.31 2.48 27.08
N GLY A 486 -15.18 1.87 28.25
CA GLY A 486 -16.22 1.86 29.29
C GLY A 486 -17.00 0.54 29.40
N ASP A 487 -16.94 -0.32 28.38
CA ASP A 487 -17.58 -1.63 28.36
C ASP A 487 -16.57 -2.77 28.54
N LEU A 488 -17.06 -3.99 28.75
CA LEU A 488 -16.22 -5.19 28.72
C LEU A 488 -15.90 -5.59 27.27
N PRO A 489 -14.69 -6.12 26.99
CA PRO A 489 -14.37 -6.65 25.66
C PRO A 489 -15.35 -7.74 25.22
N VAL A 490 -15.74 -7.71 23.95
CA VAL A 490 -16.63 -8.70 23.33
C VAL A 490 -15.83 -9.54 22.34
N HIS A 491 -16.02 -10.85 22.32
CA HIS A 491 -15.39 -11.73 21.32
C HIS A 491 -16.05 -11.52 19.95
N VAL A 492 -15.26 -11.09 18.97
CA VAL A 492 -15.72 -10.76 17.60
C VAL A 492 -15.02 -11.57 16.51
N GLY A 493 -14.05 -12.41 16.86
CA GLY A 493 -13.40 -13.34 15.93
C GLY A 493 -14.33 -14.42 15.38
N VAL A 494 -13.84 -15.23 14.44
CA VAL A 494 -14.59 -16.31 13.79
C VAL A 494 -15.21 -17.29 14.79
N GLY A 495 -14.52 -17.54 15.90
CA GLY A 495 -15.02 -18.40 16.98
C GLY A 495 -16.28 -17.87 17.68
N SER A 496 -16.60 -16.58 17.57
CA SER A 496 -17.81 -15.98 18.17
C SER A 496 -19.11 -16.49 17.53
N LYS A 497 -19.05 -16.95 16.28
CA LYS A 497 -20.20 -17.50 15.54
C LYS A 497 -20.33 -19.01 15.66
N SER A 498 -19.28 -19.68 16.12
CA SER A 498 -19.16 -21.12 16.14
C SER A 498 -19.99 -21.75 17.27
N LYS A 499 -21.04 -22.49 16.91
CA LYS A 499 -21.86 -23.29 17.85
C LYS A 499 -21.86 -24.77 17.46
N GLY A 500 -21.22 -25.62 18.28
CA GLY A 500 -21.25 -27.08 18.12
C GLY A 500 -19.86 -27.71 17.95
N LEU A 501 -19.84 -28.98 17.55
CA LEU A 501 -18.63 -29.71 17.16
C LEU A 501 -18.60 -29.85 15.63
N PRO A 502 -17.43 -29.73 14.99
CA PRO A 502 -17.33 -29.94 13.55
C PRO A 502 -17.62 -31.38 13.17
N ALA A 503 -18.00 -31.59 11.91
CA ALA A 503 -18.01 -32.92 11.32
C ALA A 503 -16.58 -33.50 11.35
N ALA A 504 -16.47 -34.82 11.50
CA ALA A 504 -15.17 -35.49 11.43
C ALA A 504 -14.50 -35.21 10.07
N GLY A 505 -13.22 -34.84 10.10
CA GLY A 505 -12.44 -34.52 8.88
C GLY A 505 -12.37 -33.04 8.51
N VAL A 506 -12.99 -32.13 9.28
CA VAL A 506 -12.95 -30.69 9.00
C VAL A 506 -12.22 -29.90 10.09
N THR A 507 -11.44 -28.89 9.68
CA THR A 507 -10.57 -28.07 10.54
C THR A 507 -11.36 -27.22 11.53
N GLU A 508 -11.11 -27.37 12.83
CA GLU A 508 -11.81 -26.65 13.91
C GLU A 508 -11.48 -25.13 13.96
N PHE A 509 -12.52 -24.28 14.07
CA PHE A 509 -12.40 -22.81 14.19
C PHE A 509 -12.65 -22.22 15.58
N THR A 510 -12.81 -23.08 16.59
CA THR A 510 -13.21 -22.63 17.94
C THR A 510 -12.02 -22.25 18.83
N ARG A 511 -10.78 -22.60 18.45
CA ARG A 511 -9.59 -22.54 19.32
C ARG A 511 -8.36 -21.86 18.71
N GLY A 512 -8.50 -21.23 17.55
CA GLY A 512 -7.39 -20.56 16.90
C GLY A 512 -6.98 -19.22 17.53
N ARG A 513 -5.84 -18.72 17.09
CA ARG A 513 -5.20 -17.48 17.56
C ARG A 513 -5.16 -16.43 16.47
N TYR A 514 -5.37 -15.16 16.84
CA TYR A 514 -5.16 -14.03 15.94
C TYR A 514 -3.72 -13.52 16.06
N MET A 515 -2.97 -13.62 14.98
CA MET A 515 -1.53 -13.32 14.91
C MET A 515 -1.25 -11.86 14.56
N GLY A 516 -2.12 -11.24 13.77
CA GLY A 516 -1.97 -9.85 13.35
C GLY A 516 -3.33 -9.28 13.02
N THR A 517 -3.54 -8.00 13.31
CA THR A 517 -4.77 -7.30 12.93
C THR A 517 -4.46 -5.90 12.43
N HIS A 518 -5.24 -5.46 11.45
CA HIS A 518 -5.21 -4.11 10.92
C HIS A 518 -6.62 -3.68 10.56
N ALA A 519 -6.96 -2.42 10.76
CA ALA A 519 -8.27 -1.89 10.38
C ALA A 519 -8.10 -0.73 9.40
N THR A 520 -8.85 -0.76 8.31
CA THR A 520 -8.85 0.29 7.29
C THR A 520 -10.23 0.46 6.70
N GLY A 521 -10.74 1.69 6.68
CA GLY A 521 -12.12 1.97 6.28
C GLY A 521 -13.15 1.11 7.03
N GLU A 522 -13.95 0.37 6.27
CA GLU A 522 -14.99 -0.53 6.78
C GLU A 522 -14.51 -1.97 7.03
N PHE A 523 -13.24 -2.26 6.76
CA PHE A 523 -12.68 -3.61 6.82
C PHE A 523 -11.66 -3.77 7.93
N VAL A 524 -11.60 -4.99 8.45
CA VAL A 524 -10.62 -5.44 9.42
C VAL A 524 -9.89 -6.62 8.80
N TRP A 525 -8.59 -6.52 8.64
CA TRP A 525 -7.75 -7.59 8.15
C TRP A 525 -7.09 -8.30 9.31
N ALA A 526 -7.02 -9.62 9.22
CA ALA A 526 -6.49 -10.43 10.28
C ALA A 526 -5.72 -11.63 9.76
N ILE A 527 -4.66 -12.00 10.48
CA ILE A 527 -3.96 -13.27 10.30
C ILE A 527 -4.45 -14.19 11.42
N TYR A 528 -5.12 -15.29 11.06
CA TYR A 528 -5.71 -16.23 12.01
C TYR A 528 -5.07 -17.60 11.87
N GLN A 529 -4.60 -18.15 12.97
CA GLN A 529 -4.01 -19.48 13.07
C GLN A 529 -5.06 -20.43 13.66
N PRO A 530 -5.75 -21.27 12.85
CA PRO A 530 -6.82 -22.13 13.35
C PRO A 530 -6.34 -23.15 14.37
N ASP A 531 -5.14 -23.70 14.15
CA ASP A 531 -4.47 -24.67 15.00
C ASP A 531 -3.11 -24.11 15.46
N ILE A 532 -2.98 -23.86 16.76
CA ILE A 532 -1.76 -23.31 17.38
C ILE A 532 -0.53 -24.21 17.26
N SER A 533 -0.70 -25.49 16.90
CA SER A 533 0.39 -26.41 16.63
C SER A 533 0.83 -26.43 15.16
N SER A 534 0.07 -25.77 14.29
CA SER A 534 0.32 -25.67 12.85
C SER A 534 0.95 -24.32 12.50
N THR A 535 1.83 -24.30 11.50
CA THR A 535 2.32 -23.06 10.90
C THR A 535 1.34 -22.49 9.87
N VAL A 536 0.26 -23.18 9.53
CA VAL A 536 -0.72 -22.69 8.55
C VAL A 536 -1.61 -21.63 9.18
N VAL A 537 -1.66 -20.47 8.53
CA VAL A 537 -2.54 -19.35 8.87
C VAL A 537 -3.47 -18.99 7.72
N GLN A 538 -4.54 -18.30 8.09
CA GLN A 538 -5.55 -17.75 7.22
C GLN A 538 -5.44 -16.23 7.20
N ILE A 539 -5.53 -15.67 6.02
CA ILE A 539 -5.67 -14.23 5.82
C ILE A 539 -7.16 -13.95 5.71
N GLN A 540 -7.70 -13.34 6.76
CA GLN A 540 -9.12 -13.10 6.92
C GLN A 540 -9.46 -11.62 6.70
N CYS A 541 -10.63 -11.38 6.11
CA CYS A 541 -11.23 -10.06 6.00
C CYS A 541 -12.55 -10.05 6.77
N GLY A 542 -12.63 -9.15 7.75
CA GLY A 542 -13.77 -8.88 8.60
C GLY A 542 -14.48 -7.59 8.18
N TYR A 543 -15.80 -7.59 8.17
CA TYR A 543 -16.63 -6.40 7.92
C TYR A 543 -17.98 -6.54 8.63
N THR A 544 -18.77 -5.47 8.66
CA THR A 544 -20.10 -5.46 9.32
C THR A 544 -21.19 -5.14 8.30
N GLN A 545 -22.32 -5.86 8.37
CA GLN A 545 -23.51 -5.54 7.58
C GLN A 545 -24.34 -4.41 8.20
N THR A 546 -24.37 -4.32 9.54
CA THR A 546 -25.22 -3.39 10.29
C THR A 546 -24.51 -2.11 10.69
N GLY A 547 -23.19 -2.03 10.45
CA GLY A 547 -22.33 -0.97 10.94
C GLY A 547 -21.84 -1.18 12.38
N ASN A 548 -22.40 -2.15 13.11
CA ASN A 548 -22.00 -2.49 14.47
C ASN A 548 -20.62 -3.20 14.47
N PRO A 549 -19.59 -2.66 15.14
CA PRO A 549 -18.26 -3.27 15.18
C PRO A 549 -18.20 -4.60 15.95
N THR A 550 -19.22 -4.93 16.77
CA THR A 550 -19.26 -6.20 17.49
C THR A 550 -19.86 -7.36 16.68
N ASP A 551 -20.38 -7.07 15.49
CA ASP A 551 -21.04 -8.05 14.62
C ASP A 551 -20.26 -8.21 13.31
N LEU A 552 -19.06 -8.77 13.43
CA LEU A 552 -18.20 -9.01 12.29
C LEU A 552 -18.58 -10.29 11.55
N ILE A 553 -18.58 -10.18 10.22
CA ILE A 553 -18.61 -11.26 9.26
C ILE A 553 -17.19 -11.46 8.77
N TRP A 554 -16.73 -12.71 8.75
CA TRP A 554 -15.38 -13.07 8.32
C TRP A 554 -15.42 -13.83 6.99
N GLN A 555 -14.53 -13.47 6.07
CA GLN A 555 -14.19 -14.25 4.88
C GLN A 555 -12.72 -14.64 4.95
N VAL A 556 -12.36 -15.75 4.31
CA VAL A 556 -10.96 -16.20 4.21
C VAL A 556 -10.48 -15.99 2.78
N VAL A 557 -9.57 -15.02 2.62
CA VAL A 557 -9.09 -14.56 1.32
C VAL A 557 -7.96 -15.46 0.81
N ALA A 558 -7.06 -15.87 1.69
CA ALA A 558 -5.91 -16.70 1.34
C ALA A 558 -5.42 -17.48 2.56
N THR A 559 -4.48 -18.38 2.32
CA THR A 559 -3.66 -19.03 3.36
C THR A 559 -2.20 -18.62 3.22
N SER A 560 -1.47 -18.70 4.31
CA SER A 560 -0.05 -18.38 4.39
C SER A 560 0.61 -19.30 5.41
N THR A 561 1.94 -19.35 5.40
CA THR A 561 2.75 -20.17 6.31
C THR A 561 3.52 -19.26 7.25
N LEU A 562 3.42 -19.53 8.55
CA LEU A 562 4.27 -18.94 9.57
C LEU A 562 5.67 -19.56 9.49
N ASN A 563 6.71 -18.74 9.60
CA ASN A 563 8.06 -19.23 9.93
C ASN A 563 8.06 -19.86 11.34
N ASP A 564 7.29 -19.30 12.28
CA ASP A 564 7.15 -19.82 13.64
C ASP A 564 5.69 -19.71 14.11
N ALA A 565 5.13 -20.83 14.54
CA ALA A 565 3.76 -20.95 15.06
C ALA A 565 3.50 -20.12 16.33
N GLN A 566 4.54 -19.66 17.03
CA GLN A 566 4.42 -18.93 18.29
C GLN A 566 4.48 -17.40 18.14
N HIS A 567 5.01 -16.89 17.02
CA HIS A 567 5.30 -15.47 16.85
C HIS A 567 4.28 -14.77 15.97
N LEU A 568 3.86 -13.60 16.41
CA LEU A 568 2.90 -12.76 15.70
C LEU A 568 3.46 -12.28 14.37
N LEU A 569 2.56 -12.14 13.39
CA LEU A 569 2.87 -11.58 12.08
C LEU A 569 2.21 -10.22 11.95
N GLY A 570 2.97 -9.28 11.41
CA GLY A 570 2.41 -8.01 10.98
C GLY A 570 1.36 -8.24 9.88
N CYS A 571 0.27 -7.49 9.97
CA CYS A 571 -0.72 -7.35 8.92
C CYS A 571 -0.93 -5.85 8.71
N PHE A 572 -0.99 -5.40 7.47
CA PHE A 572 -1.12 -3.99 7.18
C PHE A 572 -1.76 -3.77 5.81
N VAL A 573 -2.62 -2.77 5.70
CA VAL A 573 -3.17 -2.39 4.40
C VAL A 573 -2.56 -1.09 3.95
N SER A 574 -1.77 -1.17 2.88
CA SER A 574 -1.29 0.01 2.19
C SER A 574 -2.43 0.66 1.43
N THR A 575 -2.62 1.97 1.62
CA THR A 575 -3.67 2.73 0.91
C THR A 575 -3.14 3.52 -0.27
N THR A 576 -1.82 3.71 -0.35
CA THR A 576 -1.20 4.50 -1.41
C THR A 576 -0.64 3.66 -2.56
N SER A 577 -0.50 2.35 -2.38
CA SER A 577 -0.01 1.36 -3.36
C SER A 577 -0.51 1.57 -4.81
N GLN A 578 0.36 1.32 -5.81
CA GLN A 578 0.04 1.43 -7.24
C GLN A 578 0.27 0.13 -8.06
N PRO A 579 -0.23 -1.04 -7.63
CA PRO A 579 0.06 -2.31 -8.30
C PRO A 579 -0.51 -2.41 -9.72
N LEU A 580 -1.57 -1.66 -10.03
CA LEU A 580 -2.32 -1.78 -11.29
C LEU A 580 -2.12 -0.58 -12.24
N SER A 581 -1.72 0.58 -11.72
CA SER A 581 -1.57 1.80 -12.53
C SER A 581 -0.70 2.84 -11.84
N SER A 582 0.12 3.55 -12.62
CA SER A 582 0.86 4.73 -12.16
C SER A 582 -0.01 5.96 -11.90
N SER A 583 -1.28 5.93 -12.30
CA SER A 583 -2.17 7.11 -12.28
C SER A 583 -3.13 7.14 -11.09
N TYR A 584 -3.31 6.02 -10.39
CA TYR A 584 -4.21 5.93 -9.24
C TYR A 584 -3.75 4.88 -8.24
N SER A 585 -4.01 5.13 -6.96
CA SER A 585 -3.73 4.17 -5.89
C SER A 585 -4.80 3.09 -5.81
N THR A 586 -4.37 1.86 -5.52
CA THR A 586 -5.20 0.70 -5.22
C THR A 586 -4.72 0.10 -3.90
N PRO A 587 -5.58 -0.01 -2.87
CA PRO A 587 -5.19 -0.60 -1.60
C PRO A 587 -4.65 -2.03 -1.74
N VAL A 588 -3.68 -2.38 -0.90
CA VAL A 588 -3.02 -3.69 -0.89
C VAL A 588 -2.83 -4.14 0.54
N VAL A 589 -3.31 -5.34 0.89
CA VAL A 589 -2.98 -5.95 2.19
C VAL A 589 -1.64 -6.68 2.08
N TRP A 590 -0.78 -6.47 3.06
CA TRP A 590 0.55 -7.04 3.22
C TRP A 590 0.62 -7.89 4.50
N PHE A 591 1.33 -9.00 4.41
CA PHE A 591 1.57 -9.92 5.52
C PHE A 591 2.82 -10.78 5.25
N GLY A 592 3.43 -11.30 6.31
CA GLY A 592 4.50 -12.28 6.17
C GLY A 592 4.00 -13.62 5.62
N ASP A 593 4.78 -14.27 4.76
CA ASP A 593 4.51 -15.62 4.25
C ASP A 593 5.82 -16.40 4.14
N GLY A 594 6.10 -17.25 5.12
CA GLY A 594 7.38 -17.91 5.24
C GLY A 594 8.51 -16.88 5.30
N THR A 595 9.57 -17.13 4.52
CA THR A 595 10.75 -16.27 4.37
C THR A 595 10.52 -15.05 3.47
N ASP A 596 9.29 -14.81 3.04
CA ASP A 596 8.92 -13.75 2.10
C ASP A 596 7.79 -12.88 2.65
N LEU A 597 7.46 -11.83 1.88
CA LEU A 597 6.24 -11.07 2.05
C LEU A 597 5.22 -11.53 1.01
N SER A 598 3.95 -11.52 1.40
CA SER A 598 2.85 -11.73 0.47
C SER A 598 1.86 -10.58 0.52
N TYR A 599 1.15 -10.41 -0.58
CA TYR A 599 0.17 -9.35 -0.71
C TYR A 599 -1.03 -9.73 -1.56
N VAL A 600 -2.16 -9.07 -1.31
CA VAL A 600 -3.38 -9.19 -2.09
C VAL A 600 -3.85 -7.80 -2.51
N VAL A 601 -4.08 -7.61 -3.82
CA VAL A 601 -4.56 -6.34 -4.36
C VAL A 601 -6.07 -6.23 -4.14
N LEU A 602 -6.50 -5.17 -3.48
CA LEU A 602 -7.87 -4.98 -3.00
C LEU A 602 -8.68 -4.08 -3.94
N ASP A 603 -9.96 -3.88 -3.62
CA ASP A 603 -10.77 -2.83 -4.22
C ASP A 603 -10.42 -1.44 -3.63
N GLN A 604 -11.03 -0.39 -4.18
CA GLN A 604 -10.82 0.99 -3.71
C GLN A 604 -11.27 1.25 -2.26
N ARG A 605 -12.09 0.36 -1.69
CA ARG A 605 -12.55 0.44 -0.30
C ARG A 605 -11.69 -0.41 0.64
N ALA A 606 -10.61 -1.00 0.14
CA ALA A 606 -9.73 -1.92 0.85
C ALA A 606 -10.39 -3.25 1.29
N GLY A 607 -11.40 -3.69 0.54
CA GLY A 607 -12.02 -5.01 0.64
C GLY A 607 -11.57 -5.94 -0.49
N PRO A 608 -11.74 -7.27 -0.32
CA PRO A 608 -11.49 -8.23 -1.39
C PRO A 608 -12.65 -8.30 -2.42
N PHE A 609 -13.72 -7.53 -2.21
CA PHE A 609 -14.96 -7.61 -2.99
C PHE A 609 -14.98 -6.62 -4.15
N ARG A 610 -14.37 -7.01 -5.27
CA ARG A 610 -14.44 -6.25 -6.51
C ARG A 610 -15.82 -6.36 -7.17
N ALA A 611 -16.18 -5.41 -8.02
CA ALA A 611 -17.43 -5.51 -8.77
C ALA A 611 -17.37 -6.73 -9.71
N ARG A 612 -18.52 -7.33 -10.03
CA ARG A 612 -18.59 -8.55 -10.85
C ARG A 612 -17.94 -8.40 -12.23
N ALA A 613 -17.90 -7.19 -12.79
CA ALA A 613 -17.27 -6.92 -14.09
C ALA A 613 -15.75 -6.63 -14.00
N ASP A 614 -15.19 -6.53 -12.80
CA ASP A 614 -13.79 -6.14 -12.61
C ASP A 614 -12.84 -7.30 -12.87
N THR A 615 -11.96 -7.14 -13.85
CA THR A 615 -10.91 -8.12 -14.15
C THR A 615 -9.78 -8.03 -13.13
N HIS A 616 -9.33 -9.18 -12.63
CA HIS A 616 -8.16 -9.30 -11.75
C HIS A 616 -7.63 -10.73 -11.71
N LYS A 617 -6.38 -10.89 -11.27
CA LYS A 617 -5.80 -12.20 -11.03
C LYS A 617 -6.63 -12.98 -10.02
N VAL A 618 -6.94 -14.22 -10.39
CA VAL A 618 -7.67 -15.16 -9.54
C VAL A 618 -6.77 -16.28 -9.06
N ILE A 619 -7.05 -16.82 -7.88
CA ILE A 619 -6.40 -18.04 -7.38
C ILE A 619 -6.74 -19.27 -8.22
N THR A 620 -5.83 -20.23 -8.23
CA THR A 620 -5.95 -21.48 -8.99
C THR A 620 -6.48 -22.66 -8.17
N SER A 621 -6.56 -22.51 -6.86
CA SER A 621 -7.17 -23.51 -5.98
C SER A 621 -7.84 -22.83 -4.80
N ALA A 622 -9.04 -23.28 -4.49
CA ALA A 622 -9.80 -22.77 -3.35
C ALA A 622 -10.77 -23.82 -2.85
N GLU A 623 -11.27 -23.63 -1.63
CA GLU A 623 -12.21 -24.55 -1.03
C GLU A 623 -13.18 -23.83 -0.10
N VAL A 624 -14.41 -24.33 -0.04
CA VAL A 624 -15.39 -24.00 0.97
C VAL A 624 -16.07 -25.27 1.47
N VAL A 625 -16.34 -25.30 2.77
CA VAL A 625 -17.16 -26.30 3.43
C VAL A 625 -18.40 -25.59 3.98
N MET A 626 -19.57 -26.02 3.51
CA MET A 626 -20.85 -25.47 3.94
C MET A 626 -21.20 -25.92 5.36
N SER A 627 -22.08 -25.17 6.02
CA SER A 627 -22.64 -25.55 7.31
C SER A 627 -23.33 -26.92 7.24
N GLU A 628 -23.19 -27.75 8.28
CA GLU A 628 -23.79 -29.09 8.31
C GLU A 628 -25.33 -29.01 8.33
N LEU A 629 -25.96 -29.69 7.37
CA LEU A 629 -27.40 -29.93 7.35
C LEU A 629 -27.73 -31.12 8.25
N ILE A 630 -28.74 -30.96 9.11
CA ILE A 630 -29.29 -32.04 9.95
C ILE A 630 -30.75 -32.23 9.57
N PHE A 631 -31.08 -33.41 9.07
CA PHE A 631 -32.45 -33.76 8.73
C PHE A 631 -33.14 -34.41 9.94
N PRO A 632 -34.36 -33.97 10.31
CA PRO A 632 -35.10 -34.57 11.42
C PRO A 632 -35.51 -36.02 11.12
N GLU A 633 -35.71 -36.34 9.85
CA GLU A 633 -36.00 -37.68 9.34
C GLU A 633 -34.98 -38.02 8.24
N PRO A 634 -34.59 -39.29 8.07
CA PRO A 634 -33.68 -39.68 7.01
C PRO A 634 -34.25 -39.35 5.63
N VAL A 635 -33.39 -38.81 4.76
CA VAL A 635 -33.74 -38.45 3.38
C VAL A 635 -32.93 -39.27 2.37
N ASP A 636 -33.57 -39.57 1.26
CA ASP A 636 -32.92 -40.06 0.05
C ASP A 636 -32.58 -38.86 -0.84
N LEU A 637 -31.30 -38.63 -1.08
CA LEU A 637 -30.87 -37.58 -1.99
C LEU A 637 -31.12 -38.01 -3.44
N ALA A 638 -31.46 -37.05 -4.30
CA ALA A 638 -31.81 -37.33 -5.69
C ALA A 638 -30.95 -36.55 -6.68
N GLU A 639 -30.84 -35.23 -6.50
CA GLU A 639 -30.12 -34.37 -7.45
C GLU A 639 -29.44 -33.21 -6.71
N LEU A 640 -28.25 -32.84 -7.15
CA LEU A 640 -27.59 -31.57 -6.85
C LEU A 640 -27.59 -30.73 -8.14
N VAL A 641 -28.15 -29.53 -8.08
CA VAL A 641 -28.21 -28.60 -9.22
C VAL A 641 -27.32 -27.40 -8.93
N VAL A 642 -26.43 -27.07 -9.86
CA VAL A 642 -25.44 -26.01 -9.70
C VAL A 642 -25.54 -25.05 -10.86
N TYR A 643 -25.51 -23.74 -10.57
CA TYR A 643 -25.54 -22.69 -11.57
C TYR A 643 -24.21 -21.95 -11.56
N THR A 644 -23.43 -22.14 -12.62
CA THR A 644 -22.10 -21.55 -12.82
C THR A 644 -22.14 -20.42 -13.85
N GLN A 645 -21.28 -19.43 -13.68
CA GLN A 645 -21.16 -18.26 -14.55
C GLN A 645 -19.68 -17.88 -14.72
N ASP A 646 -19.39 -17.16 -15.81
CA ASP A 646 -18.08 -16.58 -16.11
C ASP A 646 -16.90 -17.58 -16.20
N MET A 647 -17.19 -18.87 -16.37
CA MET A 647 -16.20 -19.91 -16.65
C MET A 647 -15.53 -19.68 -18.01
N LEU A 648 -14.24 -19.99 -18.12
CA LEU A 648 -13.55 -20.02 -19.42
C LEU A 648 -14.14 -21.06 -20.37
N SER A 649 -14.00 -20.81 -21.67
CA SER A 649 -14.51 -21.67 -22.72
C SER A 649 -13.62 -22.88 -23.04
N ASP A 650 -12.43 -22.96 -22.44
CA ASP A 650 -11.41 -23.98 -22.71
C ASP A 650 -11.41 -25.13 -21.67
N ASP A 651 -12.46 -25.20 -20.84
CA ASP A 651 -12.65 -26.18 -19.77
C ASP A 651 -11.50 -26.24 -18.74
N THR A 652 -10.70 -25.16 -18.62
CA THR A 652 -9.59 -25.10 -17.65
C THR A 652 -10.01 -24.68 -16.24
N ASP A 653 -11.25 -24.22 -16.12
CA ASP A 653 -11.90 -23.85 -14.86
C ASP A 653 -12.77 -25.02 -14.40
N GLU A 654 -12.60 -25.46 -13.16
CA GLU A 654 -13.35 -26.58 -12.61
C GLU A 654 -13.93 -26.24 -11.24
N TRP A 655 -15.23 -26.51 -11.08
CA TRP A 655 -15.87 -26.65 -9.78
C TRP A 655 -16.02 -28.13 -9.44
N GLN A 656 -15.32 -28.56 -8.40
CA GLN A 656 -15.44 -29.91 -7.85
C GLN A 656 -16.32 -29.87 -6.61
N MET A 657 -17.16 -30.88 -6.43
CA MET A 657 -18.10 -30.94 -5.31
C MET A 657 -18.10 -32.33 -4.72
N SER A 658 -18.32 -32.39 -3.42
CA SER A 658 -18.37 -33.64 -2.70
C SER A 658 -19.22 -33.55 -1.43
N PHE A 659 -19.66 -34.70 -0.93
CA PHE A 659 -20.40 -34.80 0.33
C PHE A 659 -19.66 -35.59 1.39
N ILE A 660 -19.82 -35.12 2.63
CA ILE A 660 -19.61 -35.94 3.82
C ILE A 660 -20.99 -36.25 4.40
N VAL A 661 -21.42 -37.51 4.30
CA VAL A 661 -22.72 -37.98 4.80
C VAL A 661 -22.59 -38.68 6.14
N ASN A 662 -23.58 -38.49 7.01
CA ASN A 662 -23.73 -39.16 8.31
C ASN A 662 -22.49 -39.08 9.21
N ALA A 663 -21.69 -38.00 9.07
CA ALA A 663 -20.45 -37.76 9.81
C ALA A 663 -19.43 -38.92 9.74
N THR A 664 -19.43 -39.67 8.63
CA THR A 664 -18.47 -40.78 8.43
C THR A 664 -17.03 -40.29 8.24
N GLY A 665 -16.85 -39.04 7.83
CA GLY A 665 -15.55 -38.46 7.47
C GLY A 665 -15.06 -38.86 6.07
N ASN A 666 -15.81 -39.70 5.35
CA ASN A 666 -15.50 -40.07 3.98
C ASN A 666 -16.13 -39.06 3.02
N ASP A 667 -15.32 -38.60 2.06
CA ASP A 667 -15.73 -37.62 1.05
C ASP A 667 -16.17 -38.35 -0.23
N GLU A 668 -17.40 -38.11 -0.66
CA GLU A 668 -17.98 -38.68 -1.88
C GLU A 668 -17.92 -37.65 -3.01
N ASN A 669 -16.96 -37.81 -3.93
CA ASN A 669 -16.69 -36.86 -5.01
C ASN A 669 -17.65 -37.00 -6.21
N PHE A 670 -18.04 -35.87 -6.78
CA PHE A 670 -18.83 -35.80 -8.02
C PHE A 670 -17.96 -35.46 -9.23
N ALA A 671 -18.52 -35.63 -10.43
CA ALA A 671 -17.88 -35.18 -11.65
C ALA A 671 -17.68 -33.64 -11.62
N PRO A 672 -16.53 -33.13 -12.10
CA PRO A 672 -16.26 -31.70 -12.14
C PRO A 672 -17.23 -30.97 -13.07
N ILE A 673 -17.54 -29.72 -12.73
CA ILE A 673 -18.32 -28.80 -13.57
C ILE A 673 -17.35 -27.83 -14.24
N VAL A 674 -17.29 -27.90 -15.57
CA VAL A 674 -16.35 -27.11 -16.39
C VAL A 674 -17.04 -26.11 -17.33
N GLN A 675 -18.37 -26.05 -17.31
CA GLN A 675 -19.17 -25.24 -18.22
C GLN A 675 -20.08 -24.27 -17.46
N ASN A 676 -20.42 -23.15 -18.11
CA ASN A 676 -21.41 -22.21 -17.64
C ASN A 676 -22.84 -22.79 -17.68
N GLY A 677 -23.71 -22.26 -16.83
CA GLY A 677 -25.14 -22.55 -16.83
C GLY A 677 -25.55 -23.59 -15.79
N ARG A 678 -26.64 -24.30 -16.09
CA ARG A 678 -27.28 -25.23 -15.16
C ARG A 678 -26.72 -26.64 -15.31
N ASN A 679 -26.02 -27.11 -14.28
CA ASN A 679 -25.47 -28.45 -14.19
C ASN A 679 -26.30 -29.30 -13.21
N VAL A 680 -26.57 -30.56 -13.56
CA VAL A 680 -27.35 -31.49 -12.71
C VAL A 680 -26.50 -32.73 -12.44
N ILE A 681 -26.27 -33.00 -11.17
CA ILE A 681 -25.53 -34.16 -10.69
C ILE A 681 -26.55 -35.12 -10.04
N PRO A 682 -26.76 -36.32 -10.58
CA PRO A 682 -27.62 -37.32 -9.95
C PRO A 682 -26.94 -37.90 -8.71
N LEU A 683 -27.72 -38.10 -7.65
CA LEU A 683 -27.25 -38.59 -6.37
C LEU A 683 -27.86 -39.96 -6.06
N THR A 684 -27.10 -40.81 -5.36
CA THR A 684 -27.53 -42.17 -4.98
C THR A 684 -27.56 -42.39 -3.47
N ASN A 685 -27.20 -41.38 -2.68
CA ASN A 685 -27.17 -41.45 -1.22
C ASN A 685 -28.56 -41.71 -0.64
N LYS A 686 -28.65 -42.70 0.24
CA LYS A 686 -29.86 -43.13 0.94
C LYS A 686 -29.68 -42.97 2.43
N LEU A 687 -30.80 -42.81 3.16
CA LEU A 687 -30.80 -42.75 4.63
C LEU A 687 -29.84 -41.68 5.18
N VAL A 688 -29.86 -40.48 4.59
CA VAL A 688 -28.99 -39.37 5.01
C VAL A 688 -29.67 -38.62 6.16
N HIS A 689 -29.00 -38.55 7.31
CA HIS A 689 -29.40 -37.76 8.47
C HIS A 689 -28.60 -36.48 8.62
N ARG A 690 -27.33 -36.51 8.19
CA ARG A 690 -26.40 -35.39 8.27
C ARG A 690 -25.68 -35.24 6.95
N LEU A 691 -25.53 -34.02 6.46
CA LEU A 691 -24.83 -33.75 5.21
C LEU A 691 -23.98 -32.48 5.35
N THR A 692 -22.72 -32.58 4.94
CA THR A 692 -21.84 -31.44 4.72
C THR A 692 -21.47 -31.40 3.24
N LEU A 693 -21.72 -30.26 2.58
CA LEU A 693 -21.30 -30.01 1.20
C LEU A 693 -19.93 -29.34 1.19
N ARG A 694 -19.01 -29.90 0.42
CA ARG A 694 -17.71 -29.33 0.11
C ARG A 694 -17.70 -28.90 -1.35
N VAL A 695 -17.18 -27.70 -1.61
CA VAL A 695 -17.01 -27.14 -2.95
C VAL A 695 -15.58 -26.70 -3.10
N GLN A 696 -14.94 -27.14 -4.17
CA GLN A 696 -13.56 -26.84 -4.52
C GLN A 696 -13.51 -26.15 -5.87
N TRP A 697 -12.63 -25.17 -5.95
CA TRP A 697 -12.29 -24.47 -7.17
C TRP A 697 -10.90 -24.91 -7.62
N ILE A 698 -10.75 -25.17 -8.91
CA ILE A 698 -9.48 -25.47 -9.54
C ILE A 698 -9.38 -24.72 -10.87
N ALA A 699 -8.24 -24.09 -11.14
CA ALA A 699 -7.94 -23.48 -12.43
C ALA A 699 -6.46 -23.65 -12.80
N THR A 700 -6.15 -23.45 -14.08
CA THR A 700 -4.76 -23.56 -14.60
C THR A 700 -4.06 -22.21 -14.76
N SER A 701 -4.77 -21.10 -14.59
CA SER A 701 -4.27 -19.75 -14.86
C SER A 701 -4.58 -18.76 -13.75
N THR A 702 -3.62 -17.87 -13.48
CA THR A 702 -3.72 -16.73 -12.56
C THR A 702 -3.91 -15.40 -13.29
N ALA A 703 -4.19 -15.43 -14.60
CA ALA A 703 -4.35 -14.25 -15.42
C ALA A 703 -5.50 -13.34 -14.96
N ASP A 704 -5.42 -12.06 -15.33
CA ASP A 704 -6.50 -11.10 -15.08
C ASP A 704 -7.76 -11.47 -15.87
N ARG A 705 -8.87 -11.68 -15.16
CA ARG A 705 -10.17 -11.99 -15.76
C ARG A 705 -11.31 -11.71 -14.79
N VAL A 706 -12.55 -11.77 -15.29
CA VAL A 706 -13.73 -11.85 -14.42
C VAL A 706 -13.69 -13.20 -13.69
N PRO A 707 -13.75 -13.24 -12.34
CA PRO A 707 -13.73 -14.50 -11.61
C PRO A 707 -14.95 -15.35 -11.95
N PRO A 708 -14.77 -16.65 -12.22
CA PRO A 708 -15.87 -17.59 -12.35
C PRO A 708 -16.66 -17.68 -11.05
N THR A 709 -17.97 -17.87 -11.14
CA THR A 709 -18.85 -17.84 -9.97
C THR A 709 -19.85 -18.99 -9.95
N ILE A 710 -20.25 -19.39 -8.75
CA ILE A 710 -21.48 -20.15 -8.53
C ILE A 710 -22.53 -19.17 -8.03
N SER A 711 -23.62 -19.02 -8.79
CA SER A 711 -24.71 -18.13 -8.38
C SER A 711 -25.68 -18.82 -7.42
N GLN A 712 -25.81 -20.15 -7.54
CA GLN A 712 -26.76 -20.93 -6.76
C GLN A 712 -26.41 -22.43 -6.76
N ILE A 713 -26.72 -23.11 -5.66
CA ILE A 713 -26.72 -24.56 -5.52
C ILE A 713 -28.07 -25.01 -4.93
N GLU A 714 -28.69 -26.03 -5.49
CA GLU A 714 -29.96 -26.60 -5.01
C GLU A 714 -29.78 -28.10 -4.71
N LEU A 715 -30.12 -28.53 -3.50
CA LEU A 715 -30.17 -29.93 -3.10
C LEU A 715 -31.61 -30.43 -3.14
N TYR A 716 -31.85 -31.53 -3.84
CA TYR A 716 -33.15 -32.20 -3.91
C TYR A 716 -33.09 -33.61 -3.35
N GLY A 717 -34.22 -34.05 -2.80
CA GLY A 717 -34.40 -35.41 -2.32
C GLY A 717 -35.85 -35.70 -1.97
N LYS A 718 -36.08 -36.81 -1.27
CA LYS A 718 -37.39 -37.18 -0.71
C LYS A 718 -37.21 -37.84 0.66
N PRO A 719 -38.22 -37.80 1.55
CA PRO A 719 -38.22 -38.62 2.75
C PRO A 719 -37.95 -40.08 2.36
N THR A 720 -37.07 -40.77 3.10
CA THR A 720 -36.84 -42.19 2.83
C THR A 720 -38.15 -42.93 3.11
N GLU A 721 -38.68 -43.62 2.10
CA GLU A 721 -39.84 -44.50 2.29
C GLU A 721 -39.45 -45.50 3.38
N SER A 722 -40.21 -45.54 4.47
CA SER A 722 -39.94 -46.42 5.61
C SER A 722 -39.67 -47.82 5.07
N VAL A 723 -38.48 -48.37 5.36
CA VAL A 723 -38.24 -49.79 5.16
C VAL A 723 -39.22 -50.48 6.10
N VAL A 724 -40.38 -50.88 5.57
CA VAL A 724 -41.32 -51.71 6.30
C VAL A 724 -40.56 -53.01 6.52
N SER A 725 -40.04 -53.18 7.74
CA SER A 725 -39.32 -54.37 8.19
C SER A 725 -40.17 -55.61 8.06
#